data_AF-M0K2S0-F1
#
_entry.id   AF-M0K2S0-F1
#
_cell.length_a   1.000
_cell.length_b   1.000
_cell.length_c   1.000
_cell.angle_alpha   90.00
_cell.angle_beta   90.00
_cell.angle_gamma   90.00
#
_symmetry.space_group_name_H-M   'P 1'
#
loop_
_entity.id
_entity.type
_entity.pdbx_description
1 polymer ?
#
loop_
_entity_poly.entity_id
_entity_poly.type
_entity_poly.pdbx_seq_one_letter_code
_entity_poly.pdbx_strand_id
1 'polypeptide(L)'
;MVTVRDDTRGRVPFALLGVLLLVSSLTLAPTFVTEPAPSETAVERAVDQATAETQVAVRDGVSTAGQQAAANPVITPANTPAGRVLNDSTAFRDALRIRAYLRVADRLERVSGRSGDVTVTASLPAISNASDLRAAKHRVSVEGAGPNKTAMRATVEDVVLTVRRNGAVVSTRRVSPTVVVPTQALMLHDQVSTYQTRLNNGLDKPGLSQRMTARLYPMAWARGYAQYGGTGIENVVANRHVSLAANGALLGVQRSTFGRSDPAGRRALKEATAVTGIKDIIRGSRGTAVSSDVVGQAQYKPVSETPPRPKSTTGPSSTDSMTVGVNETADTAFRSVTKPSALNETLEDAYTVEVALETDKHRLGGGPPGTPSSPGTDWTLVADRTTTATKTVGNASGRVATPDSWHTLETFSRTVERQYTRTAVWQNGSVRQRTTTSSTMRYRVTVAVVGRHHGRSPAPNRSIRTAHDASPSPLNGSNLADVEPKAMDVLVSHAGGRDGVAERVVDDSLSRTEATVTADRPPELRNWVYRDLMTLRASVRNTTVTVERGRVGTFETNPPQELRERVAQRRATLAAVPDTYDSAAQKARVAARLTYLNAVSAELDRQATARDGNRERVATQLTERTDGSLRDLRKGLTARETPVPRSRPVPVGPAGPVRTRVNTQTPYLTLAELNESQYRALDGREHPLVARNVNVFTVPYGDVADAVVGGAFESGDRVRLATAANTLAAANETLEAGSNATLASERDALQREVAAANTEMTTTLWLAVSQHTEAEQDESKAIVTEAMSPWETSAARALALTNGSAQERVARVAGARLNLTRVERDRLRLQLLSVDTPATRPTLESTNGTASAVRSVAKDELSSALANAGEQKVQQLAKKRLGTDRLPAGLPLAPPVTPWYATANIWWVTVEGEYARFAVSASHGPPSEPGAQTTYARDGHNVTLDVDGDGTGERLGTADRVSFRAETGVVVVVPPKPRGVGDKGGNGVEESSGWPDAGS
;
A
#
# COMPACT_ATOMS: atom_id res chain seq x y z
N MET A 1 40.70 -45.59 -24.81
CA MET A 1 42.05 -45.54 -25.40
C MET A 1 43.03 -45.63 -24.24
N VAL A 2 43.80 -46.73 -24.23
CA VAL A 2 45.02 -47.04 -23.44
C VAL A 2 44.96 -46.96 -21.91
N THR A 3 44.83 -48.16 -21.32
CA THR A 3 45.32 -48.57 -20.00
C THR A 3 46.84 -48.77 -20.00
N VAL A 4 47.51 -48.42 -18.90
CA VAL A 4 48.73 -49.10 -18.41
C VAL A 4 48.63 -49.24 -16.89
N ARG A 5 48.83 -50.48 -16.43
CA ARG A 5 49.04 -50.95 -15.05
C ARG A 5 50.54 -51.21 -14.88
N ASP A 6 50.99 -51.26 -13.62
CA ASP A 6 52.23 -51.86 -13.06
C ASP A 6 53.00 -50.86 -12.20
N ASP A 7 53.69 -51.19 -11.11
CA ASP A 7 53.67 -52.28 -10.14
C ASP A 7 54.54 -51.77 -8.95
N THR A 8 54.36 -52.38 -7.80
CA THR A 8 55.05 -52.34 -6.52
C THR A 8 56.59 -52.17 -6.54
N ARG A 9 57.10 -51.39 -5.57
CA ARG A 9 58.05 -51.82 -4.50
C ARG A 9 58.76 -50.62 -3.84
N GLY A 10 58.82 -50.67 -2.50
CA GLY A 10 59.90 -50.12 -1.68
C GLY A 10 59.91 -48.62 -1.40
N ARG A 11 59.14 -48.16 -0.40
CA ARG A 11 59.52 -46.97 0.38
C ARG A 11 59.36 -47.24 1.87
N VAL A 12 60.48 -47.62 2.46
CA VAL A 12 60.73 -47.69 3.90
C VAL A 12 60.43 -46.32 4.53
N PRO A 13 59.70 -46.22 5.65
CA PRO A 13 59.46 -44.95 6.31
C PRO A 13 60.77 -44.42 6.89
N PHE A 14 61.10 -43.18 6.59
CA PHE A 14 62.20 -42.40 7.20
C PHE A 14 62.17 -42.36 8.74
N ALA A 15 61.12 -42.88 9.38
CA ALA A 15 61.01 -43.04 10.83
C ALA A 15 61.92 -44.14 11.41
N LEU A 16 62.28 -45.19 10.65
CA LEU A 16 63.12 -46.28 11.18
C LEU A 16 64.62 -45.97 11.11
N LEU A 17 65.09 -45.16 10.16
CA LEU A 17 66.49 -44.70 10.10
C LEU A 17 66.83 -43.70 11.22
N GLY A 18 65.86 -42.85 11.62
CA GLY A 18 66.04 -41.93 12.74
C GLY A 18 66.15 -42.64 14.09
N VAL A 19 65.37 -43.71 14.29
CA VAL A 19 65.42 -44.53 15.51
C VAL A 19 66.66 -45.43 15.51
N LEU A 20 67.09 -45.97 14.35
CA LEU A 20 68.33 -46.76 14.28
C LEU A 20 69.58 -45.90 14.52
N LEU A 21 69.60 -44.64 14.06
CA LEU A 21 70.68 -43.68 14.34
C LEU A 21 70.72 -43.25 15.81
N LEU A 22 69.56 -43.10 16.46
CA LEU A 22 69.48 -42.75 17.88
C LEU A 22 69.88 -43.92 18.79
N VAL A 23 69.61 -45.16 18.37
CA VAL A 23 69.98 -46.38 19.12
C VAL A 23 71.44 -46.78 18.86
N SER A 24 72.04 -46.44 17.70
CA SER A 24 73.46 -46.71 17.43
C SER A 24 74.44 -45.76 18.15
N SER A 25 73.96 -44.67 18.78
CA SER A 25 74.81 -43.69 19.46
C SER A 25 75.12 -44.02 20.93
N LEU A 26 74.65 -45.17 21.46
CA LEU A 26 74.64 -45.44 22.91
C LEU A 26 75.50 -46.64 23.36
N THR A 27 76.41 -47.15 22.52
CA THR A 27 77.22 -48.35 22.87
C THR A 27 78.74 -48.21 22.73
N LEU A 28 79.35 -47.09 23.13
CA LEU A 28 80.79 -47.04 23.42
C LEU A 28 81.12 -46.16 24.64
N ALA A 29 81.38 -46.89 25.73
CA ALA A 29 82.12 -46.70 26.99
C ALA A 29 82.97 -45.43 27.30
N PRO A 30 83.30 -45.22 28.60
CA PRO A 30 83.54 -43.92 29.27
C PRO A 30 85.04 -43.59 29.52
N THR A 31 85.37 -42.35 29.93
CA THR A 31 86.19 -41.99 31.13
C THR A 31 86.71 -40.53 31.11
N PHE A 32 86.82 -39.97 32.33
CA PHE A 32 87.58 -38.80 32.78
C PHE A 32 86.93 -37.38 32.77
N VAL A 33 86.63 -36.99 34.02
CA VAL A 33 86.51 -35.66 34.67
C VAL A 33 87.63 -34.72 34.17
N THR A 34 87.45 -33.41 33.96
CA THR A 34 87.39 -32.35 35.02
C THR A 34 87.07 -30.97 34.41
N GLU A 35 86.50 -30.11 35.28
CA GLU A 35 86.27 -28.65 35.22
C GLU A 35 84.83 -28.17 34.91
N PRO A 36 84.12 -27.59 35.92
CA PRO A 36 82.85 -26.91 35.72
C PRO A 36 83.04 -25.39 35.52
N ALA A 37 82.62 -24.88 34.37
CA ALA A 37 82.02 -23.54 34.23
C ALA A 37 81.09 -23.51 32.98
N PRO A 38 79.96 -22.75 32.98
CA PRO A 38 79.34 -21.98 34.04
C PRO A 38 77.96 -22.53 34.47
N SER A 39 77.49 -22.07 35.64
CA SER A 39 76.21 -22.40 36.26
C SER A 39 74.94 -21.92 35.50
N GLU A 40 75.09 -21.35 34.30
CA GLU A 40 74.02 -20.77 33.48
C GLU A 40 73.19 -21.84 32.73
N THR A 41 73.79 -22.95 32.30
CA THR A 41 73.09 -23.99 31.50
C THR A 41 72.02 -24.76 32.27
N ALA A 42 72.13 -24.88 33.59
CA ALA A 42 71.12 -25.52 34.43
C ALA A 42 69.91 -24.59 34.69
N VAL A 43 70.16 -23.29 34.83
CA VAL A 43 69.10 -22.28 34.98
C VAL A 43 68.32 -22.14 33.67
N GLU A 44 69.02 -22.03 32.53
CA GLU A 44 68.37 -21.95 31.21
C GLU A 44 67.50 -23.18 30.92
N ARG A 45 68.02 -24.40 31.13
CA ARG A 45 67.23 -25.63 30.95
C ARG A 45 65.99 -25.70 31.84
N ALA A 46 66.10 -25.32 33.11
CA ALA A 46 64.95 -25.30 34.01
C ALA A 46 63.92 -24.21 33.62
N VAL A 47 64.38 -23.04 33.15
CA VAL A 47 63.51 -21.97 32.66
C VAL A 47 62.84 -22.34 31.34
N ASP A 48 63.54 -22.97 30.40
CA ASP A 48 62.98 -23.43 29.12
C ASP A 48 61.93 -24.53 29.34
N GLN A 49 62.21 -25.50 30.22
CA GLN A 49 61.23 -26.50 30.63
C GLN A 49 59.99 -25.83 31.25
N ALA A 50 60.17 -24.93 32.23
CA ALA A 50 59.07 -24.23 32.86
C ALA A 50 58.29 -23.35 31.87
N THR A 51 58.96 -22.76 30.87
CA THR A 51 58.32 -21.96 29.81
C THR A 51 57.48 -22.84 28.89
N ALA A 52 57.97 -24.01 28.50
CA ALA A 52 57.21 -24.99 27.70
C ALA A 52 55.99 -25.52 28.48
N GLU A 53 56.18 -25.90 29.75
CA GLU A 53 55.09 -26.31 30.64
C GLU A 53 54.07 -25.18 30.86
N THR A 54 54.52 -23.93 30.98
CA THR A 54 53.67 -22.73 31.06
C THR A 54 52.81 -22.59 29.80
N GLN A 55 53.37 -22.77 28.60
CA GLN A 55 52.58 -22.73 27.37
C GLN A 55 51.52 -23.84 27.32
N VAL A 56 51.83 -25.04 27.80
CA VAL A 56 50.86 -26.15 27.91
C VAL A 56 49.76 -25.82 28.91
N ALA A 57 50.11 -25.31 30.10
CA ALA A 57 49.16 -24.89 31.13
C ALA A 57 48.23 -23.78 30.63
N VAL A 58 48.77 -22.79 29.91
CA VAL A 58 47.99 -21.71 29.29
C VAL A 58 47.05 -22.26 28.22
N ARG A 59 47.54 -23.17 27.38
CA ARG A 59 46.73 -23.82 26.33
C ARG A 59 45.54 -24.58 26.92
N ASP A 60 45.78 -25.39 27.95
CA ASP A 60 44.74 -26.18 28.61
C ASP A 60 43.74 -25.31 29.38
N GLY A 61 44.24 -24.33 30.13
CA GLY A 61 43.42 -23.37 30.89
C GLY A 61 42.52 -22.54 29.98
N VAL A 62 43.05 -22.00 28.89
CA VAL A 62 42.29 -21.21 27.90
C VAL A 62 41.26 -22.09 27.16
N SER A 63 41.62 -23.33 26.80
CA SER A 63 40.70 -24.27 26.16
C SER A 63 39.50 -24.60 27.06
N THR A 64 39.77 -24.91 28.33
CA THR A 64 38.75 -25.20 29.34
C THR A 64 37.87 -23.98 29.62
N ALA A 65 38.47 -22.79 29.76
CA ALA A 65 37.75 -21.55 29.95
C ALA A 65 36.83 -21.23 28.76
N GLY A 66 37.27 -21.50 27.53
CA GLY A 66 36.45 -21.38 26.32
C GLY A 66 35.21 -22.27 26.36
N GLN A 67 35.37 -23.54 26.75
CA GLN A 67 34.25 -24.49 26.87
C GLN A 67 33.27 -24.08 27.97
N GLN A 68 33.77 -23.72 29.16
CA GLN A 68 32.95 -23.28 30.28
C GLN A 68 32.23 -21.96 29.98
N ALA A 69 32.90 -21.03 29.28
CA ALA A 69 32.29 -19.78 28.89
C ALA A 69 31.19 -19.96 27.85
N ALA A 70 31.35 -20.88 26.90
CA ALA A 70 30.29 -21.22 25.96
C ALA A 70 29.10 -21.88 26.67
N ALA A 71 29.35 -22.80 27.61
CA ALA A 71 28.29 -23.49 28.35
C ALA A 71 27.49 -22.54 29.25
N ASN A 72 28.15 -21.59 29.91
CA ASN A 72 27.55 -20.62 30.83
C ASN A 72 27.94 -19.18 30.44
N PRO A 73 27.41 -18.64 29.33
CA PRO A 73 27.79 -17.34 28.81
C PRO A 73 27.20 -16.21 29.64
N VAL A 74 27.99 -15.19 29.95
CA VAL A 74 27.46 -13.95 30.53
C VAL A 74 27.05 -13.04 29.39
N ILE A 75 25.76 -12.71 29.31
CA ILE A 75 25.19 -11.81 28.29
C ILE A 75 24.94 -10.44 28.91
N THR A 76 24.18 -10.40 30.01
CA THR A 76 23.95 -9.20 30.80
C THR A 76 24.71 -9.29 32.12
N PRO A 77 25.62 -8.34 32.41
CA PRO A 77 26.30 -8.28 33.69
C PRO A 77 25.34 -8.06 34.87
N ALA A 78 25.65 -8.64 36.03
CA ALA A 78 24.89 -8.39 37.25
C ALA A 78 25.37 -7.09 37.93
N ASN A 79 24.46 -6.42 38.66
CA ASN A 79 24.82 -5.30 39.52
C ASN A 79 25.46 -5.79 40.85
N THR A 80 26.59 -6.47 40.76
CA THR A 80 27.41 -6.97 41.87
C THR A 80 28.84 -6.45 41.73
N PRO A 81 29.70 -6.54 42.78
CA PRO A 81 31.12 -6.16 42.65
C PRO A 81 31.83 -6.86 41.49
N ALA A 82 31.60 -8.18 41.31
CA ALA A 82 32.18 -8.96 40.22
C ALA A 82 31.55 -8.65 38.85
N GLY A 83 30.22 -8.52 38.78
CA GLY A 83 29.51 -8.21 37.53
C GLY A 83 29.85 -6.84 36.96
N ARG A 84 30.03 -5.81 37.81
CA ARG A 84 30.46 -4.45 37.39
C ARG A 84 31.88 -4.37 36.84
N VAL A 85 32.67 -5.44 36.90
CA VAL A 85 33.96 -5.51 36.21
C VAL A 85 33.79 -5.79 34.72
N LEU A 86 32.66 -6.38 34.31
CA LEU A 86 32.36 -6.70 32.91
C LEU A 86 31.82 -5.47 32.18
N ASN A 87 32.24 -5.25 30.93
CA ASN A 87 31.63 -4.24 30.07
C ASN A 87 30.36 -4.79 29.42
N ASP A 88 29.26 -4.04 29.43
CA ASP A 88 27.96 -4.47 28.87
C ASP A 88 28.04 -4.92 27.41
N SER A 89 28.78 -4.19 26.57
CA SER A 89 28.92 -4.50 25.15
C SER A 89 29.84 -5.70 24.84
N THR A 90 30.62 -6.15 25.82
CA THR A 90 31.57 -7.27 25.66
C THR A 90 31.53 -8.26 26.82
N ALA A 91 30.40 -8.37 27.52
CA ALA A 91 30.26 -9.12 28.76
C ALA A 91 30.75 -10.57 28.63
N PHE A 92 30.39 -11.24 27.53
CA PHE A 92 30.86 -12.60 27.23
C PHE A 92 32.39 -12.70 27.13
N ARG A 93 33.02 -11.78 26.40
CA ARG A 93 34.47 -11.78 26.20
C ARG A 93 35.20 -11.45 27.49
N ASP A 94 34.66 -10.52 28.29
CA ASP A 94 35.22 -10.15 29.59
C ASP A 94 35.11 -11.29 30.61
N ALA A 95 33.97 -11.97 30.67
CA ALA A 95 33.80 -13.16 31.51
C ALA A 95 34.71 -14.31 31.06
N LEU A 96 34.92 -14.48 29.75
CA LEU A 96 35.87 -15.46 29.21
C LEU A 96 37.32 -15.13 29.59
N ARG A 97 37.73 -13.86 29.58
CA ARG A 97 39.06 -13.42 30.01
C ARG A 97 39.31 -13.74 31.47
N ILE A 98 38.34 -13.45 32.34
CA ILE A 98 38.41 -13.77 33.78
C ILE A 98 38.52 -15.28 34.00
N ARG A 99 37.67 -16.08 33.34
CA ARG A 99 37.73 -17.55 33.42
C ARG A 99 39.06 -18.10 32.94
N ALA A 100 39.60 -17.54 31.85
CA ALA A 100 40.89 -17.93 31.33
C ALA A 100 42.00 -17.58 32.34
N TYR A 101 41.98 -16.40 32.95
CA TYR A 101 42.94 -16.02 33.99
C TYR A 101 42.93 -17.02 35.16
N LEU A 102 41.76 -17.30 35.74
CA LEU A 102 41.61 -18.20 36.88
C LEU A 102 42.00 -19.65 36.54
N ARG A 103 41.58 -20.15 35.37
CA ARG A 103 41.96 -21.49 34.92
C ARG A 103 43.44 -21.60 34.62
N VAL A 104 44.07 -20.56 34.08
CA VAL A 104 45.51 -20.56 33.87
C VAL A 104 46.23 -20.51 35.23
N ALA A 105 45.79 -19.68 36.18
CA ALA A 105 46.37 -19.62 37.53
C ALA A 105 46.39 -21.00 38.22
N ASP A 106 45.25 -21.72 38.25
CA ASP A 106 45.17 -23.10 38.80
C ASP A 106 46.12 -24.08 38.08
N ARG A 107 46.30 -23.94 36.77
CA ARG A 107 47.19 -24.83 36.00
C ARG A 107 48.66 -24.53 36.23
N LEU A 108 49.02 -23.27 36.47
CA LEU A 108 50.39 -22.86 36.76
C LEU A 108 50.90 -23.38 38.11
N GLU A 109 50.03 -23.65 39.09
CA GLU A 109 50.42 -24.26 40.37
C GLU A 109 51.13 -25.61 40.21
N ARG A 110 50.85 -26.31 39.10
CA ARG A 110 51.41 -27.63 38.77
C ARG A 110 52.67 -27.52 37.89
N VAL A 111 53.04 -26.32 37.44
CA VAL A 111 54.22 -26.10 36.58
C VAL A 111 55.48 -26.03 37.42
N SER A 112 56.44 -26.91 37.12
CA SER A 112 57.74 -26.88 37.79
C SER A 112 58.86 -27.36 36.86
N GLY A 113 59.77 -26.45 36.50
CA GLY A 113 61.03 -26.82 35.82
C GLY A 113 62.10 -27.21 36.83
N ARG A 114 62.83 -28.29 36.61
CA ARG A 114 63.95 -28.70 37.49
C ARG A 114 65.18 -29.10 36.69
N SER A 115 66.33 -28.58 37.08
CA SER A 115 67.64 -29.02 36.57
C SER A 115 68.68 -28.84 37.66
N GLY A 116 69.20 -29.96 38.19
CA GLY A 116 70.13 -29.94 39.32
C GLY A 116 69.47 -29.40 40.60
N ASP A 117 70.08 -28.38 41.20
CA ASP A 117 69.63 -27.69 42.41
C ASP A 117 68.69 -26.50 42.15
N VAL A 118 68.33 -26.26 40.88
CA VAL A 118 67.46 -25.16 40.43
C VAL A 118 66.03 -25.68 40.22
N THR A 119 65.05 -25.00 40.81
CA THR A 119 63.61 -25.20 40.59
C THR A 119 62.96 -23.90 40.12
N VAL A 120 62.15 -23.95 39.07
CA VAL A 120 61.40 -22.81 38.53
C VAL A 120 59.91 -23.07 38.69
N THR A 121 59.19 -22.14 39.31
CA THR A 121 57.72 -22.21 39.47
C THR A 121 57.07 -21.04 38.73
N ALA A 122 55.87 -21.24 38.17
CA ALA A 122 55.11 -20.19 37.50
C ALA A 122 53.89 -19.74 38.33
N SER A 123 53.58 -18.45 38.33
CA SER A 123 52.38 -17.94 39.00
C SER A 123 51.80 -16.67 38.35
N LEU A 124 50.54 -16.39 38.68
CA LEU A 124 49.83 -15.15 38.39
C LEU A 124 49.43 -14.48 39.72
N PRO A 125 49.23 -13.14 39.75
CA PRO A 125 48.74 -12.45 40.94
C PRO A 125 47.39 -13.01 41.44
N ALA A 126 47.24 -13.12 42.76
CA ALA A 126 45.99 -13.50 43.40
C ALA A 126 44.93 -12.39 43.24
N ILE A 127 43.65 -12.78 43.33
CA ILE A 127 42.51 -11.86 43.26
C ILE A 127 41.88 -11.83 44.66
N SER A 128 41.80 -10.63 45.26
CA SER A 128 41.19 -10.46 46.59
C SER A 128 40.03 -9.45 46.60
N ASN A 129 39.86 -8.69 45.51
CA ASN A 129 38.86 -7.65 45.40
C ASN A 129 38.55 -7.33 43.92
N ALA A 130 37.57 -6.46 43.69
CA ALA A 130 37.13 -6.07 42.35
C ALA A 130 38.20 -5.32 41.51
N SER A 131 39.15 -4.63 42.16
CA SER A 131 40.27 -3.98 41.45
C SER A 131 41.24 -5.02 40.91
N ASP A 132 41.59 -6.02 41.72
CA ASP A 132 42.43 -7.15 41.30
C ASP A 132 41.77 -7.95 40.18
N LEU A 133 40.46 -8.20 40.27
CA LEU A 133 39.69 -8.88 39.23
C LEU A 133 39.72 -8.09 37.90
N ARG A 134 39.63 -6.76 37.97
CA ARG A 134 39.73 -5.90 36.79
C ARG A 134 41.14 -5.98 36.18
N ALA A 135 42.18 -5.99 37.00
CA ALA A 135 43.56 -6.16 36.53
C ALA A 135 43.77 -7.56 35.89
N ALA A 136 43.24 -8.62 36.50
CA ALA A 136 43.26 -9.98 35.98
C ALA A 136 42.57 -10.09 34.62
N LYS A 137 41.40 -9.46 34.46
CA LYS A 137 40.69 -9.35 33.17
C LYS A 137 41.57 -8.72 32.09
N HIS A 138 42.26 -7.63 32.41
CA HIS A 138 43.10 -6.90 31.45
C HIS A 138 44.37 -7.64 31.05
N ARG A 139 44.90 -8.51 31.93
CA ARG A 139 46.05 -9.38 31.62
C ARG A 139 45.75 -10.48 30.61
N VAL A 140 44.49 -10.70 30.25
CA VAL A 140 44.11 -11.72 29.26
C VAL A 140 43.48 -11.05 28.04
N SER A 141 44.08 -11.26 26.86
CA SER A 141 43.47 -10.94 25.58
C SER A 141 42.95 -12.21 24.91
N VAL A 142 41.78 -12.12 24.27
CA VAL A 142 41.16 -13.23 23.53
C VAL A 142 40.59 -12.71 22.21
N GLU A 143 40.92 -13.39 21.12
CA GLU A 143 40.50 -13.02 19.77
C GLU A 143 40.20 -14.26 18.92
N GLY A 144 39.29 -14.12 17.95
CA GLY A 144 39.02 -15.19 16.99
C GLY A 144 40.21 -15.39 16.04
N ALA A 145 40.60 -16.63 15.81
CA ALA A 145 41.76 -17.01 15.01
C ALA A 145 41.42 -18.05 13.93
N GLY A 146 42.27 -18.11 12.90
CA GLY A 146 42.13 -19.03 11.76
C GLY A 146 41.02 -18.62 10.77
N PRO A 147 40.90 -19.35 9.64
CA PRO A 147 39.83 -19.11 8.67
C PRO A 147 38.45 -19.16 9.33
N ASN A 148 37.59 -18.19 9.03
CA ASN A 148 36.23 -18.09 9.61
C ASN A 148 36.16 -18.02 11.14
N LYS A 149 37.26 -17.69 11.85
CA LYS A 149 37.35 -17.53 13.31
C LYS A 149 36.99 -18.80 14.10
N THR A 150 37.33 -19.98 13.58
CA THR A 150 37.00 -21.29 14.19
C THR A 150 37.93 -21.72 15.33
N ALA A 151 38.95 -20.92 15.65
CA ALA A 151 39.85 -21.10 16.77
C ALA A 151 39.91 -19.80 17.58
N MET A 152 40.56 -19.84 18.74
CA MET A 152 40.78 -18.67 19.58
C MET A 152 42.27 -18.49 19.84
N ARG A 153 42.76 -17.27 19.61
CA ARG A 153 44.07 -16.83 20.06
C ARG A 153 43.90 -16.17 21.42
N ALA A 154 44.72 -16.53 22.38
CA ALA A 154 44.75 -15.91 23.69
C ALA A 154 46.18 -15.58 24.10
N THR A 155 46.38 -14.43 24.74
CA THR A 155 47.64 -14.05 25.38
C THR A 155 47.36 -13.80 26.85
N VAL A 156 48.19 -14.38 27.71
CA VAL A 156 48.18 -14.12 29.16
C VAL A 156 49.43 -13.33 29.48
N GLU A 157 49.28 -12.10 29.95
CA GLU A 157 50.37 -11.18 30.23
C GLU A 157 50.90 -11.35 31.65
N ASP A 158 52.21 -11.10 31.80
CA ASP A 158 52.89 -11.00 33.10
C ASP A 158 52.80 -12.28 33.97
N VAL A 159 52.94 -13.47 33.36
CA VAL A 159 53.18 -14.71 34.11
C VAL A 159 54.57 -14.64 34.73
N VAL A 160 54.68 -14.81 36.05
CA VAL A 160 55.94 -14.68 36.78
C VAL A 160 56.57 -16.06 36.98
N LEU A 161 57.72 -16.29 36.37
CA LEU A 161 58.58 -17.43 36.62
C LEU A 161 59.54 -17.09 37.76
N THR A 162 59.46 -17.81 38.87
CA THR A 162 60.34 -17.64 40.03
C THR A 162 61.39 -18.74 40.04
N VAL A 163 62.64 -18.37 39.85
CA VAL A 163 63.79 -19.28 39.84
C VAL A 163 64.35 -19.38 41.26
N ARG A 164 64.37 -20.58 41.83
CA ARG A 164 64.97 -20.88 43.13
C ARG A 164 66.16 -21.81 42.97
N ARG A 165 67.26 -21.54 43.69
CA ARG A 165 68.41 -22.45 43.82
C ARG A 165 68.60 -22.75 45.30
N ASN A 166 68.63 -24.03 45.68
CA ASN A 166 68.72 -24.43 47.10
C ASN A 166 67.66 -23.75 48.00
N GLY A 167 66.44 -23.56 47.47
CA GLY A 167 65.32 -22.93 48.19
C GLY A 167 65.31 -21.39 48.19
N ALA A 168 66.42 -20.71 47.87
CA ALA A 168 66.48 -19.24 47.79
C ALA A 168 66.09 -18.73 46.40
N VAL A 169 65.33 -17.63 46.32
CA VAL A 169 64.97 -16.99 45.05
C VAL A 169 66.20 -16.30 44.47
N VAL A 170 66.59 -16.69 43.26
CA VAL A 170 67.78 -16.16 42.57
C VAL A 170 67.41 -15.19 41.46
N SER A 171 66.26 -15.40 40.80
CA SER A 171 65.77 -14.52 39.74
C SER A 171 64.26 -14.66 39.56
N THR A 172 63.63 -13.61 39.03
CA THR A 172 62.25 -13.65 38.54
C THR A 172 62.21 -13.19 37.09
N ARG A 173 61.43 -13.88 36.26
CA ARG A 173 61.27 -13.56 34.83
C ARG A 173 59.78 -13.47 34.51
N ARG A 174 59.37 -12.41 33.81
CA ARG A 174 58.01 -12.27 33.30
C ARG A 174 57.93 -12.79 31.87
N VAL A 175 56.91 -13.58 31.59
CA VAL A 175 56.61 -14.10 30.24
C VAL A 175 55.14 -13.87 29.91
N SER A 176 54.85 -13.62 28.63
CA SER A 176 53.50 -13.39 28.13
C SER A 176 53.14 -14.41 27.05
N PRO A 177 52.84 -15.66 27.41
CA PRO A 177 52.58 -16.73 26.45
C PRO A 177 51.32 -16.44 25.61
N THR A 178 51.47 -16.59 24.28
CA THR A 178 50.36 -16.55 23.33
C THR A 178 50.10 -17.94 22.77
N VAL A 179 48.85 -18.40 22.85
CA VAL A 179 48.42 -19.73 22.37
C VAL A 179 47.27 -19.60 21.38
N VAL A 180 47.18 -20.55 20.45
CA VAL A 180 46.00 -20.75 19.61
C VAL A 180 45.38 -22.09 19.95
N VAL A 181 44.14 -22.05 20.44
CA VAL A 181 43.35 -23.22 20.85
C VAL A 181 42.19 -23.47 19.88
N PRO A 182 41.90 -24.73 19.53
CA PRO A 182 40.83 -25.08 18.59
C PRO A 182 39.44 -25.05 19.26
N THR A 183 39.14 -24.00 20.03
CA THR A 183 37.81 -23.77 20.62
C THR A 183 36.96 -22.88 19.71
N GLN A 184 35.66 -23.18 19.64
CA GLN A 184 34.69 -22.42 18.83
C GLN A 184 33.85 -21.46 19.68
N ALA A 185 34.21 -21.21 20.94
CA ALA A 185 33.43 -20.39 21.86
C ALA A 185 33.09 -18.99 21.31
N LEU A 186 34.10 -18.25 20.81
CA LEU A 186 33.90 -16.93 20.19
C LEU A 186 33.07 -17.00 18.90
N MET A 187 33.30 -18.02 18.07
CA MET A 187 32.53 -18.24 16.84
C MET A 187 31.05 -18.47 17.13
N LEU A 188 30.75 -19.34 18.09
CA LEU A 188 29.38 -19.67 18.49
C LEU A 188 28.69 -18.47 19.13
N HIS A 189 29.38 -17.73 20.00
CA HIS A 189 28.87 -16.48 20.56
C HIS A 189 28.49 -15.50 19.45
N ASP A 190 29.42 -15.19 18.53
CA ASP A 190 29.18 -14.26 17.42
C ASP A 190 28.00 -14.74 16.53
N GLN A 191 27.88 -16.05 16.28
CA GLN A 191 26.79 -16.62 15.49
C GLN A 191 25.43 -16.55 16.21
N VAL A 192 25.36 -16.82 17.52
CA VAL A 192 24.12 -16.73 18.30
C VAL A 192 23.70 -15.27 18.45
N SER A 193 24.64 -14.35 18.67
CA SER A 193 24.36 -12.90 18.65
C SER A 193 23.84 -12.45 17.28
N THR A 194 24.47 -12.90 16.19
CA THR A 194 23.99 -12.65 14.82
C THR A 194 22.58 -13.22 14.59
N TYR A 195 22.29 -14.41 15.12
CA TYR A 195 20.97 -15.01 15.04
C TYR A 195 19.94 -14.12 15.74
N GLN A 196 20.17 -13.71 16.98
CA GLN A 196 19.26 -12.81 17.72
C GLN A 196 19.07 -11.46 17.02
N THR A 197 20.14 -10.85 16.47
CA THR A 197 20.01 -9.63 15.67
C THR A 197 19.11 -9.85 14.45
N ARG A 198 19.28 -10.97 13.74
CA ARG A 198 18.44 -11.31 12.57
C ARG A 198 16.99 -11.62 12.96
N LEU A 199 16.74 -12.10 14.18
CA LEU A 199 15.37 -12.29 14.64
C LEU A 199 14.64 -10.95 14.86
N ASN A 200 15.36 -9.91 15.26
CA ASN A 200 14.82 -8.58 15.51
C ASN A 200 14.98 -7.59 14.33
N ASN A 201 15.51 -8.06 13.19
CA ASN A 201 15.62 -7.25 11.98
C ASN A 201 14.22 -6.94 11.41
N GLY A 202 14.03 -5.68 10.99
CA GLY A 202 12.87 -5.24 10.22
C GLY A 202 12.84 -5.81 8.79
N LEU A 203 11.86 -5.38 8.00
CA LEU A 203 11.61 -5.87 6.64
C LEU A 203 12.69 -5.50 5.61
N ASP A 204 13.53 -4.51 5.92
CA ASP A 204 14.62 -3.99 5.08
C ASP A 204 15.89 -4.83 5.15
N LYS A 205 16.05 -5.66 6.19
CA LYS A 205 17.25 -6.48 6.41
C LYS A 205 16.90 -7.98 6.43
N PRO A 206 17.84 -8.86 6.03
CA PRO A 206 17.63 -10.30 6.15
C PRO A 206 17.36 -10.72 7.59
N GLY A 207 16.21 -11.36 7.83
CA GLY A 207 15.78 -11.66 9.19
C GLY A 207 14.46 -12.40 9.28
N LEU A 208 13.91 -12.46 10.49
CA LEU A 208 12.65 -13.12 10.82
C LEU A 208 11.47 -12.46 10.10
N SER A 209 11.31 -11.13 10.22
CA SER A 209 10.23 -10.35 9.62
C SER A 209 10.12 -10.59 8.11
N GLN A 210 11.22 -10.43 7.37
CA GLN A 210 11.27 -10.71 5.92
C GLN A 210 10.87 -12.17 5.58
N ARG A 211 11.42 -13.15 6.31
CA ARG A 211 11.14 -14.57 6.05
C ARG A 211 9.72 -14.99 6.43
N MET A 212 9.14 -14.36 7.45
CA MET A 212 7.75 -14.55 7.85
C MET A 212 6.82 -13.96 6.77
N THR A 213 7.11 -12.75 6.31
CA THR A 213 6.40 -12.08 5.20
C THR A 213 6.34 -12.94 3.93
N ALA A 214 7.49 -13.48 3.52
CA ALA A 214 7.60 -14.34 2.33
C ALA A 214 6.77 -15.65 2.42
N ARG A 215 6.36 -16.06 3.63
CA ARG A 215 5.49 -17.21 3.87
C ARG A 215 4.02 -16.82 4.00
N LEU A 216 3.73 -15.70 4.66
CA LEU A 216 2.37 -15.24 4.87
C LEU A 216 1.71 -14.76 3.58
N TYR A 217 2.41 -14.00 2.74
CA TYR A 217 1.86 -13.45 1.50
C TYR A 217 1.19 -14.48 0.58
N PRO A 218 1.89 -15.54 0.11
CA PRO A 218 1.29 -16.50 -0.82
C PRO A 218 0.09 -17.23 -0.21
N MET A 219 0.14 -17.53 1.09
CA MET A 219 -0.97 -18.16 1.82
C MET A 219 -2.18 -17.22 1.93
N ALA A 220 -1.97 -15.95 2.32
CA ALA A 220 -3.03 -14.97 2.45
C ALA A 220 -3.71 -14.69 1.10
N TRP A 221 -2.93 -14.61 0.01
CA TRP A 221 -3.46 -14.44 -1.35
C TRP A 221 -4.29 -15.65 -1.79
N ALA A 222 -3.78 -16.87 -1.62
CA ALA A 222 -4.52 -18.08 -1.96
C ALA A 222 -5.84 -18.17 -1.17
N ARG A 223 -5.79 -17.95 0.14
CA ARG A 223 -6.98 -17.98 1.02
C ARG A 223 -7.94 -16.84 0.73
N GLY A 224 -7.44 -15.63 0.47
CA GLY A 224 -8.27 -14.47 0.16
C GLY A 224 -9.02 -14.63 -1.17
N TYR A 225 -8.39 -15.21 -2.19
CA TYR A 225 -9.07 -15.54 -3.44
C TYR A 225 -10.03 -16.73 -3.30
N ALA A 226 -9.71 -17.73 -2.48
CA ALA A 226 -10.64 -18.80 -2.15
C ALA A 226 -11.88 -18.26 -1.42
N GLN A 227 -11.69 -17.34 -0.46
CA GLN A 227 -12.77 -16.66 0.25
C GLN A 227 -13.63 -15.82 -0.70
N TYR A 228 -13.00 -15.03 -1.56
CA TYR A 228 -13.67 -14.26 -2.60
C TYR A 228 -14.49 -15.17 -3.54
N GLY A 229 -13.96 -16.35 -3.88
CA GLY A 229 -14.64 -17.39 -4.64
C GLY A 229 -15.85 -18.02 -3.93
N GLY A 230 -16.03 -17.79 -2.63
CA GLY A 230 -17.13 -18.34 -1.83
C GLY A 230 -16.76 -19.56 -0.98
N THR A 231 -15.48 -19.84 -0.78
CA THR A 231 -15.03 -20.84 0.21
C THR A 231 -15.30 -20.31 1.61
N GLY A 232 -15.73 -21.16 2.54
CA GLY A 232 -16.06 -20.81 3.92
C GLY A 232 -14.86 -20.50 4.80
N ILE A 233 -14.03 -19.53 4.38
CA ILE A 233 -12.87 -19.06 5.12
C ILE A 233 -13.33 -17.95 6.04
N GLU A 234 -13.35 -18.22 7.34
CA GLU A 234 -13.69 -17.24 8.36
C GLU A 234 -12.58 -16.18 8.51
N ASN A 235 -11.34 -16.62 8.72
CA ASN A 235 -10.16 -15.76 8.82
C ASN A 235 -9.15 -16.11 7.71
N VAL A 236 -8.77 -15.11 6.92
CA VAL A 236 -7.80 -15.26 5.82
C VAL A 236 -6.41 -15.46 6.40
N VAL A 237 -6.02 -14.61 7.36
CA VAL A 237 -4.83 -14.77 8.20
C VAL A 237 -5.31 -14.93 9.63
N ALA A 238 -4.76 -15.91 10.35
CA ALA A 238 -5.15 -16.20 11.73
C ALA A 238 -3.91 -16.57 12.53
N ASN A 239 -3.97 -16.53 13.86
CA ASN A 239 -2.79 -16.78 14.70
C ASN A 239 -2.16 -18.15 14.49
N ARG A 240 -2.95 -19.18 14.16
CA ARG A 240 -2.42 -20.50 13.73
C ARG A 240 -1.54 -20.43 12.48
N HIS A 241 -1.89 -19.58 11.52
CA HIS A 241 -1.12 -19.36 10.29
C HIS A 241 0.15 -18.54 10.56
N VAL A 242 0.02 -17.55 11.44
CA VAL A 242 1.14 -16.73 11.93
C VAL A 242 2.17 -17.60 12.64
N SER A 243 1.74 -18.48 13.55
CA SER A 243 2.63 -19.43 14.25
C SER A 243 3.43 -20.32 13.30
N LEU A 244 2.79 -20.87 12.26
CA LEU A 244 3.48 -21.67 11.24
C LEU A 244 4.51 -20.85 10.46
N ALA A 245 4.13 -19.63 10.06
CA ALA A 245 5.03 -18.74 9.31
C ALA A 245 6.23 -18.29 10.16
N ALA A 246 6.01 -17.96 11.43
CA ALA A 246 7.04 -17.58 12.39
C ALA A 246 8.02 -18.74 12.64
N ASN A 247 7.54 -19.94 12.97
CA ASN A 247 8.39 -21.12 13.19
C ASN A 247 9.16 -21.53 11.93
N GLY A 248 8.52 -21.52 10.76
CA GLY A 248 9.21 -21.75 9.49
C GLY A 248 10.28 -20.70 9.18
N ALA A 249 10.03 -19.44 9.55
CA ALA A 249 10.99 -18.35 9.39
C ALA A 249 12.16 -18.46 10.38
N LEU A 250 11.92 -18.80 11.66
CA LEU A 250 12.93 -19.06 12.69
C LEU A 250 13.93 -20.13 12.21
N LEU A 251 13.44 -21.30 11.79
CA LEU A 251 14.29 -22.37 11.24
C LEU A 251 15.07 -21.91 9.99
N GLY A 252 14.44 -21.08 9.15
CA GLY A 252 15.10 -20.46 8.01
C GLY A 252 16.25 -19.53 8.41
N VAL A 253 16.06 -18.70 9.44
CA VAL A 253 17.13 -17.84 9.99
C VAL A 253 18.24 -18.72 10.58
N GLN A 254 17.91 -19.74 11.37
CA GLN A 254 18.88 -20.70 11.92
C GLN A 254 19.76 -21.30 10.82
N ARG A 255 19.15 -21.84 9.76
CA ARG A 255 19.88 -22.43 8.64
C ARG A 255 20.80 -21.43 7.93
N SER A 256 20.39 -20.17 7.81
CA SER A 256 21.22 -19.14 7.18
C SER A 256 22.34 -18.57 8.08
N THR A 257 22.24 -18.77 9.40
CA THR A 257 23.24 -18.30 10.36
C THR A 257 24.22 -19.40 10.72
N PHE A 258 23.71 -20.59 11.05
CA PHE A 258 24.49 -21.74 11.50
C PHE A 258 24.80 -22.73 10.37
N GLY A 259 24.16 -22.62 9.20
CA GLY A 259 24.30 -23.57 8.09
C GLY A 259 23.27 -24.72 8.14
N ARG A 260 22.75 -25.01 9.34
CA ARG A 260 21.67 -25.98 9.61
C ARG A 260 20.73 -25.43 10.67
N SER A 261 19.53 -25.98 10.70
CA SER A 261 18.45 -25.69 11.64
C SER A 261 18.21 -26.88 12.58
N ASP A 262 17.40 -26.65 13.62
CA ASP A 262 17.01 -27.69 14.55
C ASP A 262 16.25 -28.84 13.82
N PRO A 263 16.76 -30.09 13.84
CA PRO A 263 16.08 -31.23 13.24
C PRO A 263 14.75 -31.59 13.93
N ALA A 264 14.62 -31.37 15.23
CA ALA A 264 13.36 -31.56 15.94
C ALA A 264 12.34 -30.50 15.53
N GLY A 265 12.77 -29.24 15.37
CA GLY A 265 11.90 -28.14 14.95
C GLY A 265 11.33 -28.35 13.55
N ARG A 266 12.13 -28.90 12.62
CA ARG A 266 11.64 -29.29 11.28
C ARG A 266 10.53 -30.34 11.31
N ARG A 267 10.66 -31.34 12.18
CA ARG A 267 9.65 -32.41 12.33
C ARG A 267 8.38 -31.84 12.93
N ALA A 268 8.51 -31.08 14.02
CA ALA A 268 7.38 -30.42 14.68
C ALA A 268 6.65 -29.44 13.74
N LEU A 269 7.36 -28.65 12.92
CA LEU A 269 6.73 -27.78 11.93
C LEU A 269 5.94 -28.56 10.87
N LYS A 270 6.46 -29.71 10.42
CA LYS A 270 5.76 -30.58 9.47
C LYS A 270 4.46 -31.13 10.08
N GLU A 271 4.52 -31.57 11.33
CA GLU A 271 3.35 -32.06 12.10
C GLU A 271 2.34 -30.94 12.35
N ALA A 272 2.78 -29.77 12.83
CA ALA A 272 1.93 -28.60 13.06
C ALA A 272 1.25 -28.11 11.78
N THR A 273 1.94 -28.18 10.63
CA THR A 273 1.36 -27.85 9.32
C THR A 273 0.22 -28.83 8.98
N ALA A 274 0.41 -30.14 9.22
CA ALA A 274 -0.62 -31.13 8.98
C ALA A 274 -1.85 -30.90 9.87
N VAL A 275 -1.65 -30.64 11.17
CA VAL A 275 -2.73 -30.34 12.13
C VAL A 275 -3.48 -29.06 11.76
N THR A 276 -2.77 -28.00 11.35
CA THR A 276 -3.39 -26.74 10.92
C THR A 276 -4.22 -26.95 9.66
N GLY A 277 -3.74 -27.74 8.71
CA GLY A 277 -4.51 -28.10 7.51
C GLY A 277 -5.78 -28.88 7.83
N ILE A 278 -5.72 -29.83 8.76
CA ILE A 278 -6.90 -30.52 9.26
C ILE A 278 -7.88 -29.53 9.90
N LYS A 279 -7.41 -28.63 10.78
CA LYS A 279 -8.25 -27.60 11.42
C LYS A 279 -8.90 -26.64 10.42
N ASP A 280 -8.19 -26.25 9.36
CA ASP A 280 -8.74 -25.39 8.30
C ASP A 280 -9.73 -26.12 7.40
N ILE A 281 -9.53 -27.41 7.12
CA ILE A 281 -10.52 -28.24 6.40
C ILE A 281 -11.78 -28.41 7.27
N ILE A 282 -11.59 -28.68 8.56
CA ILE A 282 -12.67 -28.79 9.53
C ILE A 282 -13.43 -27.46 9.64
N ARG A 283 -12.75 -26.31 9.63
CA ARG A 283 -13.39 -24.98 9.70
C ARG A 283 -13.88 -24.43 8.35
N GLY A 284 -13.43 -24.96 7.22
CA GLY A 284 -13.58 -24.31 5.91
C GLY A 284 -14.10 -25.18 4.76
N SER A 285 -14.61 -26.38 5.01
CA SER A 285 -15.06 -27.26 3.92
C SER A 285 -16.45 -26.92 3.36
N ARG A 286 -16.46 -26.01 2.37
CA ARG A 286 -17.47 -25.97 1.29
C ARG A 286 -16.82 -25.74 -0.08
N GLY A 287 -17.18 -26.58 -1.06
CA GLY A 287 -17.47 -26.11 -2.43
C GLY A 287 -16.63 -26.60 -3.62
N THR A 288 -17.36 -26.83 -4.74
CA THR A 288 -17.14 -26.71 -6.22
C THR A 288 -15.80 -27.01 -6.93
N ALA A 289 -15.88 -27.36 -8.23
CA ALA A 289 -14.75 -27.76 -9.09
C ALA A 289 -13.65 -26.68 -9.26
N VAL A 290 -14.00 -25.38 -9.21
CA VAL A 290 -13.01 -24.28 -9.28
C VAL A 290 -12.26 -24.11 -7.95
N SER A 291 -12.94 -24.40 -6.83
CA SER A 291 -12.36 -24.36 -5.49
C SER A 291 -11.58 -25.61 -5.14
N SER A 292 -11.89 -26.78 -5.72
CA SER A 292 -11.06 -27.98 -5.55
C SER A 292 -9.69 -27.86 -6.22
N ASP A 293 -9.55 -27.09 -7.31
CA ASP A 293 -8.24 -26.85 -7.93
C ASP A 293 -7.42 -25.83 -7.15
N VAL A 294 -8.00 -24.73 -6.66
CA VAL A 294 -7.27 -23.72 -5.87
C VAL A 294 -6.96 -24.20 -4.45
N VAL A 295 -7.90 -24.88 -3.78
CA VAL A 295 -7.71 -25.47 -2.44
C VAL A 295 -6.91 -26.79 -2.55
N GLY A 296 -7.10 -27.55 -3.62
CA GLY A 296 -6.33 -28.75 -3.96
C GLY A 296 -4.88 -28.46 -4.35
N GLN A 297 -4.59 -27.32 -4.98
CA GLN A 297 -3.23 -26.87 -5.28
C GLN A 297 -2.60 -26.05 -4.15
N ALA A 298 -3.42 -25.44 -3.29
CA ALA A 298 -3.00 -24.98 -1.97
C ALA A 298 -2.88 -26.13 -0.95
N GLN A 299 -3.10 -27.40 -1.35
CA GLN A 299 -2.84 -28.55 -0.48
C GLN A 299 -1.41 -28.45 0.03
N TYR A 300 -1.38 -28.14 1.32
CA TYR A 300 -0.29 -28.02 2.26
C TYR A 300 0.99 -28.72 1.81
N LYS A 301 1.76 -28.06 0.94
CA LYS A 301 3.21 -28.28 0.95
C LYS A 301 3.63 -27.96 2.39
N PRO A 302 4.25 -28.90 3.11
CA PRO A 302 4.64 -28.65 4.50
C PRO A 302 5.43 -27.35 4.55
N VAL A 303 5.03 -26.44 5.44
CA VAL A 303 5.73 -25.16 5.60
C VAL A 303 7.19 -25.52 5.84
N SER A 304 8.04 -25.07 4.93
CA SER A 304 9.45 -25.44 4.93
C SER A 304 10.29 -24.27 5.39
N GLU A 305 11.53 -24.56 5.76
CA GLU A 305 12.54 -23.55 6.09
C GLU A 305 12.94 -22.69 4.89
N THR A 306 12.62 -23.17 3.68
CA THR A 306 12.77 -22.44 2.44
C THR A 306 11.41 -21.80 2.09
N PRO A 307 11.33 -20.47 1.92
CA PRO A 307 10.13 -19.83 1.42
C PRO A 307 9.73 -20.42 0.06
N PRO A 308 8.43 -20.46 -0.28
CA PRO A 308 7.99 -20.79 -1.64
C PRO A 308 8.67 -19.85 -2.65
N ARG A 309 9.00 -20.35 -3.85
CA ARG A 309 9.43 -19.45 -4.92
C ARG A 309 8.23 -18.59 -5.35
N PRO A 310 8.43 -17.27 -5.57
CA PRO A 310 7.35 -16.35 -5.97
C PRO A 310 6.57 -16.82 -7.21
N LYS A 311 7.20 -17.58 -8.11
CA LYS A 311 6.60 -18.08 -9.37
C LYS A 311 5.90 -19.45 -9.26
N SER A 312 5.86 -20.09 -8.08
CA SER A 312 5.47 -21.51 -7.95
C SER A 312 4.04 -21.76 -7.45
N THR A 313 3.22 -20.72 -7.35
CA THR A 313 1.80 -20.84 -7.04
C THR A 313 0.99 -20.65 -8.31
N THR A 314 0.23 -21.66 -8.74
CA THR A 314 -0.69 -21.59 -9.88
C THR A 314 -1.90 -20.64 -9.64
N GLY A 315 -1.97 -19.99 -8.48
CA GLY A 315 -3.05 -19.08 -8.08
C GLY A 315 -2.64 -17.60 -8.14
N PRO A 316 -3.62 -16.67 -7.98
CA PRO A 316 -3.40 -15.23 -8.11
C PRO A 316 -2.35 -14.70 -7.14
N SER A 317 -1.49 -13.81 -7.63
CA SER A 317 -0.38 -13.22 -6.88
C SER A 317 -0.47 -11.70 -6.78
N SER A 318 0.27 -11.11 -5.84
CA SER A 318 0.37 -9.65 -5.71
C SER A 318 1.01 -8.97 -6.91
N THR A 319 1.92 -9.68 -7.60
CA THR A 319 2.57 -9.20 -8.83
C THR A 319 1.69 -9.32 -10.07
N ASP A 320 0.55 -10.00 -9.96
CA ASP A 320 -0.36 -10.11 -11.10
C ASP A 320 -0.94 -8.74 -11.41
N SER A 321 -1.00 -8.43 -12.69
CA SER A 321 -1.66 -7.23 -13.17
C SER A 321 -3.19 -7.39 -13.15
N MET A 322 -3.88 -6.28 -12.92
CA MET A 322 -5.32 -6.15 -13.18
C MET A 322 -5.59 -4.98 -14.12
N THR A 323 -6.68 -5.09 -14.87
CA THR A 323 -7.12 -4.04 -15.81
C THR A 323 -8.21 -3.23 -15.16
N VAL A 324 -8.02 -1.90 -15.10
CA VAL A 324 -9.01 -0.94 -14.61
C VAL A 324 -9.45 -0.09 -15.79
N GLY A 325 -10.76 0.05 -16.00
CA GLY A 325 -11.32 0.82 -17.11
C GLY A 325 -12.05 2.07 -16.64
N VAL A 326 -12.23 3.04 -17.55
CA VAL A 326 -13.12 4.19 -17.29
C VAL A 326 -14.53 3.68 -17.02
N ASN A 327 -15.02 2.74 -17.81
CA ASN A 327 -16.29 2.04 -17.59
C ASN A 327 -17.45 2.99 -17.22
N GLU A 328 -18.10 2.80 -16.08
CA GLU A 328 -19.30 3.54 -15.65
C GLU A 328 -19.02 5.01 -15.28
N THR A 329 -17.75 5.38 -15.10
CA THR A 329 -17.32 6.79 -15.03
C THR A 329 -17.70 7.53 -16.33
N ALA A 330 -17.57 6.84 -17.47
CA ALA A 330 -17.97 7.36 -18.78
C ALA A 330 -19.49 7.61 -18.85
N ASP A 331 -20.29 6.74 -18.25
CA ASP A 331 -21.76 6.84 -18.20
C ASP A 331 -22.21 7.97 -17.25
N THR A 332 -21.52 8.13 -16.12
CA THR A 332 -21.79 9.20 -15.13
C THR A 332 -21.56 10.59 -15.74
N ALA A 333 -20.40 10.78 -16.40
CA ALA A 333 -20.09 12.01 -17.12
C ALA A 333 -21.02 12.24 -18.31
N PHE A 334 -21.42 11.17 -19.00
CA PHE A 334 -22.34 11.28 -20.13
C PHE A 334 -23.72 11.77 -19.68
N ARG A 335 -24.23 11.25 -18.55
CA ARG A 335 -25.52 11.66 -17.98
C ARG A 335 -25.52 13.14 -17.60
N SER A 336 -24.44 13.68 -17.02
CA SER A 336 -24.39 15.10 -16.66
C SER A 336 -24.44 16.02 -17.88
N VAL A 337 -23.70 15.66 -18.94
CA VAL A 337 -23.60 16.46 -20.17
C VAL A 337 -24.84 16.34 -21.06
N THR A 338 -25.55 15.22 -21.01
CA THR A 338 -26.73 14.98 -21.85
C THR A 338 -28.07 15.34 -21.19
N LYS A 339 -28.04 15.94 -19.99
CA LYS A 339 -29.23 16.58 -19.40
C LYS A 339 -29.82 17.58 -20.40
N PRO A 340 -31.16 17.67 -20.54
CA PRO A 340 -31.79 18.52 -21.55
C PRO A 340 -31.27 19.96 -21.58
N SER A 341 -31.18 20.62 -20.42
CA SER A 341 -30.68 21.99 -20.29
C SER A 341 -29.20 22.11 -20.63
N ALA A 342 -28.34 21.28 -20.03
CA ALA A 342 -26.89 21.35 -20.22
C ALA A 342 -26.47 21.09 -21.68
N LEU A 343 -27.08 20.10 -22.33
CA LEU A 343 -26.84 19.85 -23.75
C LEU A 343 -27.39 20.99 -24.60
N ASN A 344 -28.58 21.51 -24.27
CA ASN A 344 -29.16 22.63 -25.01
C ASN A 344 -28.26 23.86 -24.95
N GLU A 345 -27.75 24.21 -23.77
CA GLU A 345 -26.83 25.32 -23.55
C GLU A 345 -25.54 25.15 -24.36
N THR A 346 -24.91 23.97 -24.30
CA THR A 346 -23.69 23.67 -25.10
C THR A 346 -23.93 23.82 -26.61
N LEU A 347 -25.10 23.38 -27.09
CA LEU A 347 -25.46 23.50 -28.50
C LEU A 347 -25.83 24.93 -28.88
N GLU A 348 -26.44 25.68 -27.96
CA GLU A 348 -26.77 27.10 -28.13
C GLU A 348 -25.52 27.94 -28.26
N ASP A 349 -24.55 27.79 -27.34
CA ASP A 349 -23.28 28.52 -27.36
C ASP A 349 -22.51 28.36 -28.68
N ALA A 350 -22.64 27.23 -29.37
CA ALA A 350 -22.01 27.00 -30.67
C ALA A 350 -22.69 27.77 -31.82
N TYR A 351 -23.95 28.15 -31.67
CA TYR A 351 -24.76 28.94 -32.61
C TYR A 351 -24.85 30.42 -32.21
N THR A 352 -24.30 30.78 -31.05
CA THR A 352 -24.24 32.16 -30.56
C THR A 352 -23.09 32.93 -31.22
N VAL A 353 -23.40 34.14 -31.69
CA VAL A 353 -22.48 35.05 -32.38
C VAL A 353 -22.48 36.39 -31.64
N GLU A 354 -21.30 36.94 -31.39
CA GLU A 354 -21.13 38.33 -30.98
C GLU A 354 -21.20 39.20 -32.22
N VAL A 355 -22.07 40.20 -32.20
CA VAL A 355 -22.30 41.12 -33.33
C VAL A 355 -22.04 42.55 -32.88
N ALA A 356 -21.46 43.36 -33.77
CA ALA A 356 -21.13 44.73 -33.48
C ALA A 356 -21.36 45.68 -34.66
N LEU A 357 -21.45 46.97 -34.36
CA LEU A 357 -21.45 48.07 -35.32
C LEU A 357 -20.08 48.72 -35.37
N GLU A 358 -19.44 48.65 -36.54
CA GLU A 358 -18.26 49.42 -36.85
C GLU A 358 -18.66 50.64 -37.67
N THR A 359 -18.26 51.83 -37.24
CA THR A 359 -18.72 53.09 -37.84
C THR A 359 -17.55 53.97 -38.25
N ASP A 360 -17.64 54.58 -39.43
CA ASP A 360 -16.70 55.61 -39.91
C ASP A 360 -17.48 56.90 -40.22
N LYS A 361 -17.08 58.00 -39.57
CA LYS A 361 -17.67 59.34 -39.73
C LYS A 361 -16.70 60.24 -40.48
N HIS A 362 -16.99 60.53 -41.75
CA HIS A 362 -16.16 61.41 -42.58
C HIS A 362 -16.88 62.72 -42.91
N ARG A 363 -16.26 63.87 -42.62
CA ARG A 363 -16.83 65.20 -42.91
C ARG A 363 -16.68 65.53 -44.40
N LEU A 364 -17.79 65.86 -45.06
CA LEU A 364 -17.80 66.20 -46.50
C LEU A 364 -17.66 67.70 -46.77
N GLY A 365 -18.18 68.57 -45.89
CA GLY A 365 -18.09 70.03 -46.07
C GLY A 365 -19.27 70.81 -45.45
N GLY A 366 -19.03 72.07 -45.06
CA GLY A 366 -19.91 72.91 -44.21
C GLY A 366 -19.34 73.13 -42.79
N GLY A 367 -20.08 73.74 -41.86
CA GLY A 367 -19.62 73.99 -40.48
C GLY A 367 -20.65 74.76 -39.65
N PRO A 368 -20.41 75.01 -38.35
CA PRO A 368 -21.29 75.84 -37.53
C PRO A 368 -21.27 77.31 -38.02
N PRO A 369 -22.38 78.06 -37.91
CA PRO A 369 -22.46 79.42 -38.38
C PRO A 369 -21.70 80.35 -37.41
N GLY A 370 -21.24 81.49 -37.95
CA GLY A 370 -20.74 82.59 -37.13
C GLY A 370 -21.82 83.14 -36.19
N THR A 371 -21.42 84.03 -35.29
CA THR A 371 -22.37 84.75 -34.42
C THR A 371 -23.36 85.54 -35.29
N PRO A 372 -24.67 85.44 -35.06
CA PRO A 372 -25.65 86.25 -35.79
C PRO A 372 -25.34 87.74 -35.68
N SER A 373 -25.60 88.51 -36.75
CA SER A 373 -25.35 89.95 -36.76
C SER A 373 -26.18 90.69 -35.71
N SER A 374 -25.59 91.67 -35.03
CA SER A 374 -26.30 92.55 -34.07
C SER A 374 -27.42 93.34 -34.78
N PRO A 375 -28.58 93.58 -34.13
CA PRO A 375 -29.62 94.47 -34.65
C PRO A 375 -29.17 95.94 -34.84
N GLY A 376 -28.04 96.35 -34.23
CA GLY A 376 -27.47 97.70 -34.34
C GLY A 376 -26.25 97.91 -33.42
N THR A 377 -25.67 99.12 -33.39
CA THR A 377 -24.45 99.43 -32.61
C THR A 377 -24.66 99.50 -31.09
N ASP A 378 -25.87 99.79 -30.62
CA ASP A 378 -26.19 100.03 -29.19
C ASP A 378 -26.75 98.78 -28.47
N TRP A 379 -26.51 97.60 -29.03
CA TRP A 379 -27.07 96.32 -28.57
C TRP A 379 -25.97 95.43 -27.98
N THR A 380 -26.17 94.96 -26.75
CA THR A 380 -25.24 94.03 -26.08
C THR A 380 -25.76 92.60 -26.16
N LEU A 381 -24.90 91.64 -26.50
CA LEU A 381 -25.24 90.23 -26.50
C LEU A 381 -25.43 89.74 -25.06
N VAL A 382 -26.63 89.30 -24.71
CA VAL A 382 -26.96 88.84 -23.34
C VAL A 382 -27.22 87.35 -23.25
N ALA A 383 -27.56 86.70 -24.36
CA ALA A 383 -27.61 85.24 -24.44
C ALA A 383 -27.30 84.77 -25.85
N ASP A 384 -26.61 83.65 -25.96
CA ASP A 384 -26.32 82.98 -27.22
C ASP A 384 -26.61 81.49 -27.05
N ARG A 385 -27.38 80.93 -27.98
CA ARG A 385 -27.71 79.52 -27.99
C ARG A 385 -27.58 78.97 -29.40
N THR A 386 -26.82 77.89 -29.52
CA THR A 386 -26.81 77.07 -30.72
C THR A 386 -27.69 75.84 -30.49
N THR A 387 -28.63 75.59 -31.38
CA THR A 387 -29.37 74.32 -31.47
C THR A 387 -28.93 73.57 -32.72
N THR A 388 -28.99 72.24 -32.67
CA THR A 388 -28.69 71.39 -33.82
C THR A 388 -29.84 70.46 -34.12
N ALA A 389 -30.10 70.24 -35.41
CA ALA A 389 -31.01 69.22 -35.91
C ALA A 389 -30.26 68.36 -36.92
N THR A 390 -30.32 67.03 -36.77
CA THR A 390 -29.60 66.09 -37.60
C THR A 390 -30.59 65.25 -38.39
N LYS A 391 -30.33 65.06 -39.69
CA LYS A 391 -31.22 64.31 -40.58
C LYS A 391 -30.42 63.61 -41.69
N THR A 392 -30.80 62.39 -42.00
CA THR A 392 -30.30 61.67 -43.17
C THR A 392 -30.93 62.22 -44.46
N VAL A 393 -30.11 62.47 -45.47
CA VAL A 393 -30.54 63.13 -46.72
C VAL A 393 -30.30 62.28 -47.98
N GLY A 394 -29.60 61.15 -47.86
CA GLY A 394 -29.41 60.25 -49.00
C GLY A 394 -28.50 59.05 -48.71
N ASN A 395 -28.47 58.13 -49.68
CA ASN A 395 -27.54 57.02 -49.69
C ASN A 395 -26.13 57.50 -50.10
N ALA A 396 -25.12 56.81 -49.58
CA ALA A 396 -23.72 57.05 -49.95
C ALA A 396 -23.02 55.73 -50.30
N SER A 397 -21.79 55.84 -50.77
CA SER A 397 -20.84 54.73 -50.86
C SER A 397 -19.59 55.04 -50.04
N GLY A 398 -19.11 54.04 -49.32
CA GLY A 398 -17.96 54.13 -48.44
C GLY A 398 -17.51 52.75 -48.00
N ARG A 399 -16.40 52.70 -47.26
CA ARG A 399 -15.89 51.47 -46.64
C ARG A 399 -15.53 51.78 -45.20
N VAL A 400 -15.75 50.79 -44.34
CA VAL A 400 -15.27 50.78 -42.97
C VAL A 400 -14.42 49.53 -42.79
N ALA A 401 -13.31 49.65 -42.08
CA ALA A 401 -12.44 48.51 -41.80
C ALA A 401 -13.17 47.53 -40.88
N THR A 402 -13.10 46.24 -41.21
CA THR A 402 -13.57 45.18 -40.29
C THR A 402 -12.38 44.74 -39.44
N PRO A 403 -12.51 44.72 -38.11
CA PRO A 403 -11.41 44.30 -37.24
C PRO A 403 -10.98 42.85 -37.51
N ASP A 404 -9.72 42.54 -37.22
CA ASP A 404 -9.22 41.16 -37.29
C ASP A 404 -10.07 40.24 -36.40
N SER A 405 -10.32 39.01 -36.86
CA SER A 405 -11.22 38.01 -36.26
C SER A 405 -12.74 38.25 -36.38
N TRP A 406 -13.16 39.37 -36.98
CA TRP A 406 -14.56 39.65 -37.27
C TRP A 406 -14.90 39.43 -38.75
N HIS A 407 -16.14 39.03 -39.01
CA HIS A 407 -16.69 38.82 -40.34
C HIS A 407 -17.77 39.86 -40.63
N THR A 408 -17.66 40.58 -41.75
CA THR A 408 -18.69 41.53 -42.17
C THR A 408 -19.96 40.79 -42.55
N LEU A 409 -21.08 41.13 -41.90
CA LEU A 409 -22.40 40.58 -42.19
C LEU A 409 -23.15 41.46 -43.18
N GLU A 410 -23.15 42.78 -42.95
CA GLU A 410 -23.83 43.77 -43.80
C GLU A 410 -23.08 45.10 -43.76
N THR A 411 -23.19 45.92 -44.81
CA THR A 411 -22.61 47.28 -44.83
C THR A 411 -23.56 48.26 -45.49
N PHE A 412 -23.72 49.45 -44.89
CA PHE A 412 -24.46 50.55 -45.50
C PHE A 412 -23.80 51.89 -45.23
N SER A 413 -24.00 52.84 -46.15
CA SER A 413 -23.54 54.22 -45.98
C SER A 413 -24.68 55.22 -46.21
N ARG A 414 -24.64 56.33 -45.46
CA ARG A 414 -25.58 57.44 -45.53
C ARG A 414 -24.86 58.78 -45.60
N THR A 415 -25.48 59.74 -46.28
CA THR A 415 -25.14 61.16 -46.13
C THR A 415 -26.07 61.79 -45.11
N VAL A 416 -25.49 62.38 -44.07
CA VAL A 416 -26.20 62.95 -42.94
C VAL A 416 -25.88 64.44 -42.85
N GLU A 417 -26.92 65.25 -42.65
CA GLU A 417 -26.83 66.69 -42.50
C GLU A 417 -27.12 67.09 -41.07
N ARG A 418 -26.19 67.82 -40.46
CA ARG A 418 -26.37 68.48 -39.17
C ARG A 418 -26.57 69.97 -39.42
N GLN A 419 -27.80 70.43 -39.27
CA GLN A 419 -28.16 71.83 -39.34
C GLN A 419 -27.90 72.50 -37.99
N TYR A 420 -27.12 73.57 -38.00
CA TYR A 420 -26.86 74.43 -36.86
C TYR A 420 -27.73 75.67 -36.98
N THR A 421 -28.43 76.02 -35.90
CA THR A 421 -29.21 77.24 -35.77
C THR A 421 -28.69 78.01 -34.56
N ARG A 422 -27.91 79.07 -34.78
CA ARG A 422 -27.39 79.93 -33.70
C ARG A 422 -28.31 81.13 -33.54
N THR A 423 -28.84 81.30 -32.33
CA THR A 423 -29.75 82.39 -31.98
C THR A 423 -29.11 83.25 -30.90
N ALA A 424 -28.86 84.50 -31.25
CA ALA A 424 -28.38 85.52 -30.34
C ALA A 424 -29.55 86.36 -29.81
N VAL A 425 -29.57 86.60 -28.51
CA VAL A 425 -30.50 87.52 -27.84
C VAL A 425 -29.71 88.76 -27.46
N TRP A 426 -30.12 89.88 -28.02
CA TRP A 426 -29.51 91.17 -27.81
C TRP A 426 -30.39 92.02 -26.91
N GLN A 427 -29.78 92.87 -26.09
CA GLN A 427 -30.49 93.79 -25.21
C GLN A 427 -30.00 95.22 -25.43
N ASN A 428 -30.95 96.15 -25.54
CA ASN A 428 -30.74 97.59 -25.51
C ASN A 428 -31.80 98.19 -24.57
N GLY A 429 -31.38 98.68 -23.40
CA GLY A 429 -32.28 99.08 -22.32
C GLY A 429 -33.17 97.92 -21.83
N SER A 430 -34.49 98.10 -21.91
CA SER A 430 -35.52 97.09 -21.57
C SER A 430 -35.98 96.23 -22.74
N VAL A 431 -35.54 96.51 -23.98
CA VAL A 431 -35.97 95.78 -25.19
C VAL A 431 -35.01 94.62 -25.48
N ARG A 432 -35.58 93.45 -25.80
CA ARG A 432 -34.81 92.27 -26.23
C ARG A 432 -35.19 91.88 -27.66
N GLN A 433 -34.20 91.63 -28.51
CA GLN A 433 -34.40 91.17 -29.90
C GLN A 433 -33.59 89.91 -30.17
N ARG A 434 -34.15 89.02 -31.00
CA ARG A 434 -33.51 87.77 -31.41
C ARG A 434 -33.09 87.84 -32.86
N THR A 435 -31.85 87.44 -33.15
CA THR A 435 -31.33 87.26 -34.51
C THR A 435 -30.81 85.84 -34.67
N THR A 436 -31.06 85.22 -35.82
CA THR A 436 -30.73 83.82 -36.07
C THR A 436 -29.93 83.67 -37.36
N THR A 437 -28.90 82.82 -37.34
CA THR A 437 -28.17 82.39 -38.53
C THR A 437 -28.10 80.86 -38.54
N SER A 438 -28.34 80.26 -39.71
CA SER A 438 -28.30 78.81 -39.88
C SER A 438 -27.25 78.38 -40.90
N SER A 439 -26.64 77.22 -40.71
CA SER A 439 -25.77 76.58 -41.71
C SER A 439 -25.78 75.06 -41.54
N THR A 440 -25.42 74.33 -42.60
CA THR A 440 -25.46 72.87 -42.61
C THR A 440 -24.06 72.29 -42.69
N MET A 441 -23.84 71.23 -41.92
CA MET A 441 -22.64 70.42 -41.96
C MET A 441 -22.97 69.02 -42.49
N ARG A 442 -22.31 68.59 -43.58
CA ARG A 442 -22.56 67.28 -44.20
C ARG A 442 -21.51 66.25 -43.78
N TYR A 443 -21.95 65.06 -43.42
CA TYR A 443 -21.13 63.89 -43.11
C TYR A 443 -21.47 62.72 -44.04
N ARG A 444 -20.48 61.90 -44.37
CA ARG A 444 -20.67 60.53 -44.82
C ARG A 444 -20.48 59.63 -43.62
N VAL A 445 -21.48 58.83 -43.30
CA VAL A 445 -21.41 57.80 -42.27
C VAL A 445 -21.44 56.45 -42.97
N THR A 446 -20.41 55.63 -42.77
CA THR A 446 -20.39 54.22 -43.20
C THR A 446 -20.48 53.35 -41.97
N VAL A 447 -21.37 52.36 -42.01
CA VAL A 447 -21.60 51.40 -40.93
C VAL A 447 -21.44 50.00 -41.48
N ALA A 448 -20.65 49.17 -40.82
CA ALA A 448 -20.63 47.72 -41.03
C ALA A 448 -21.20 47.03 -39.80
N VAL A 449 -22.11 46.10 -40.04
CA VAL A 449 -22.49 45.11 -39.05
C VAL A 449 -21.52 43.95 -39.18
N VAL A 450 -20.78 43.67 -38.12
CA VAL A 450 -19.76 42.62 -38.10
C VAL A 450 -20.14 41.55 -37.07
N GLY A 451 -19.70 40.32 -37.27
CA GLY A 451 -19.97 39.19 -36.40
C GLY A 451 -18.75 38.30 -36.18
N ARG A 452 -18.64 37.71 -34.98
CA ARG A 452 -17.66 36.67 -34.67
C ARG A 452 -18.25 35.61 -33.75
N HIS A 453 -17.65 34.42 -33.74
CA HIS A 453 -18.06 33.37 -32.83
C HIS A 453 -17.99 33.81 -31.37
N HIS A 454 -19.07 33.54 -30.61
CA HIS A 454 -19.10 33.82 -29.19
C HIS A 454 -18.10 32.94 -28.42
N GLY A 455 -17.43 33.53 -27.44
CA GLY A 455 -16.33 32.90 -26.71
C GLY A 455 -16.72 31.78 -25.74
N ARG A 456 -18.01 31.55 -25.46
CA ARG A 456 -18.46 30.56 -24.46
C ARG A 456 -18.44 29.12 -24.95
N SER A 457 -18.50 28.88 -26.26
CA SER A 457 -18.47 27.53 -26.82
C SER A 457 -17.17 26.80 -26.44
N PRO A 458 -17.24 25.57 -25.89
CA PRO A 458 -16.05 24.76 -25.62
C PRO A 458 -15.25 24.36 -26.88
N ALA A 459 -15.88 24.40 -28.06
CA ALA A 459 -15.18 24.18 -29.32
C ALA A 459 -14.28 25.38 -29.66
N PRO A 460 -13.02 25.16 -30.10
CA PRO A 460 -12.14 26.24 -30.53
C PRO A 460 -12.78 27.16 -31.57
N ASN A 461 -12.51 28.46 -31.47
CA ASN A 461 -12.98 29.46 -32.44
C ASN A 461 -12.19 29.36 -33.75
N ARG A 462 -12.56 28.38 -34.58
CA ARG A 462 -12.08 28.16 -35.96
C ARG A 462 -13.16 28.57 -36.94
N SER A 463 -12.77 28.89 -38.18
CA SER A 463 -13.70 29.31 -39.23
C SER A 463 -14.69 28.20 -39.61
N ILE A 464 -15.89 28.60 -40.01
CA ILE A 464 -16.89 27.72 -40.63
C ILE A 464 -16.87 27.96 -42.14
N ARG A 465 -16.43 26.96 -42.92
CA ARG A 465 -16.19 27.05 -44.37
C ARG A 465 -17.43 27.43 -45.16
N THR A 466 -18.61 27.01 -44.69
CA THR A 466 -19.87 27.17 -45.40
C THR A 466 -20.89 27.98 -44.62
N ALA A 467 -20.43 28.87 -43.73
CA ALA A 467 -21.31 29.76 -42.99
C ALA A 467 -22.30 30.45 -43.94
N HIS A 468 -23.55 30.55 -43.50
CA HIS A 468 -24.68 31.13 -44.26
C HIS A 468 -25.18 30.29 -45.45
N ASP A 469 -24.55 29.15 -45.78
CA ASP A 469 -25.06 28.17 -46.74
C ASP A 469 -25.61 26.93 -46.01
N ALA A 470 -26.90 26.67 -46.19
CA ALA A 470 -27.59 25.54 -45.57
C ALA A 470 -27.25 24.19 -46.22
N SER A 471 -26.93 24.17 -47.51
CA SER A 471 -26.74 22.97 -48.34
C SER A 471 -25.66 21.99 -47.82
N PRO A 472 -24.51 22.44 -47.31
CA PRO A 472 -23.47 21.59 -46.73
C PRO A 472 -23.70 21.21 -45.26
N SER A 473 -24.78 21.68 -44.63
CA SER A 473 -25.13 21.27 -43.26
C SER A 473 -25.67 19.83 -43.26
N PRO A 474 -25.20 18.94 -42.36
CA PRO A 474 -25.69 17.56 -42.29
C PRO A 474 -27.16 17.43 -41.86
N LEU A 475 -27.80 18.54 -41.49
CA LEU A 475 -29.15 18.60 -40.93
C LEU A 475 -30.07 19.64 -41.61
N ASN A 476 -29.69 20.17 -42.78
CA ASN A 476 -30.52 21.09 -43.58
C ASN A 476 -31.13 22.29 -42.80
N GLY A 477 -30.31 23.04 -42.05
CA GLY A 477 -30.74 24.25 -41.32
C GLY A 477 -30.01 25.53 -41.76
N SER A 478 -30.38 26.68 -41.19
CA SER A 478 -29.91 28.01 -41.62
C SER A 478 -28.38 28.17 -41.64
N ASN A 479 -27.65 27.37 -40.86
CA ASN A 479 -26.18 27.41 -40.79
C ASN A 479 -25.64 28.84 -40.59
N LEU A 480 -26.27 29.59 -39.67
CA LEU A 480 -26.00 31.00 -39.36
C LEU A 480 -26.49 32.02 -40.41
N ALA A 481 -27.21 31.63 -41.46
CA ALA A 481 -27.78 32.56 -42.44
C ALA A 481 -28.74 33.60 -41.82
N ASP A 482 -29.39 33.25 -40.71
CA ASP A 482 -30.31 34.11 -39.97
C ASP A 482 -29.60 35.07 -38.98
N VAL A 483 -28.27 34.99 -38.86
CA VAL A 483 -27.51 35.90 -37.98
C VAL A 483 -27.54 37.33 -38.49
N GLU A 484 -27.36 37.55 -39.80
CA GLU A 484 -27.40 38.88 -40.40
C GLU A 484 -28.73 39.61 -40.12
N PRO A 485 -29.93 39.06 -40.46
CA PRO A 485 -31.18 39.77 -40.20
C PRO A 485 -31.44 40.00 -38.71
N LYS A 486 -31.06 39.06 -37.83
CA LYS A 486 -31.18 39.24 -36.37
C LYS A 486 -30.21 40.30 -35.83
N ALA A 487 -29.00 40.38 -36.36
CA ALA A 487 -28.03 41.42 -36.01
C ALA A 487 -28.51 42.80 -36.45
N MET A 488 -29.05 42.90 -37.66
CA MET A 488 -29.66 44.12 -38.18
C MET A 488 -30.85 44.56 -37.32
N ASP A 489 -31.69 43.63 -36.88
CA ASP A 489 -32.80 43.96 -35.98
C ASP A 489 -32.32 44.56 -34.65
N VAL A 490 -31.41 43.86 -33.97
CA VAL A 490 -30.93 44.25 -32.63
C VAL A 490 -30.10 45.53 -32.65
N LEU A 491 -29.21 45.69 -33.63
CA LEU A 491 -28.25 46.81 -33.66
C LEU A 491 -28.74 48.00 -34.49
N VAL A 492 -29.54 47.78 -35.53
CA VAL A 492 -29.94 48.82 -36.48
C VAL A 492 -31.40 49.21 -36.31
N SER A 493 -32.34 48.26 -36.31
CA SER A 493 -33.78 48.58 -36.20
C SER A 493 -34.11 49.26 -34.88
N HIS A 494 -33.61 48.73 -33.75
CA HIS A 494 -33.82 49.33 -32.42
C HIS A 494 -33.20 50.74 -32.26
N ALA A 495 -32.22 51.08 -33.10
CA ALA A 495 -31.58 52.40 -33.11
C ALA A 495 -32.29 53.41 -34.03
N GLY A 496 -33.42 53.05 -34.65
CA GLY A 496 -34.17 53.89 -35.59
C GLY A 496 -33.90 53.56 -37.06
N GLY A 497 -33.43 52.34 -37.35
CA GLY A 497 -33.08 51.90 -38.71
C GLY A 497 -31.76 52.47 -39.21
N ARG A 498 -31.44 52.23 -40.48
CA ARG A 498 -30.17 52.66 -41.10
C ARG A 498 -29.94 54.17 -40.98
N ASP A 499 -31.01 54.96 -41.11
CA ASP A 499 -30.95 56.42 -41.03
C ASP A 499 -30.78 56.90 -39.59
N GLY A 500 -31.54 56.32 -38.65
CA GLY A 500 -31.41 56.63 -37.22
C GLY A 500 -30.03 56.30 -36.66
N VAL A 501 -29.41 55.18 -37.06
CA VAL A 501 -28.02 54.86 -36.69
C VAL A 501 -27.06 55.93 -37.21
N ALA A 502 -27.17 56.30 -38.49
CA ALA A 502 -26.29 57.30 -39.10
C ALA A 502 -26.42 58.69 -38.45
N GLU A 503 -27.64 59.10 -38.11
CA GLU A 503 -27.91 60.34 -37.37
C GLU A 503 -27.30 60.32 -35.97
N ARG A 504 -27.47 59.22 -35.22
CA ARG A 504 -26.89 59.05 -33.89
C ARG A 504 -25.37 59.05 -33.88
N VAL A 505 -24.71 58.54 -34.94
CA VAL A 505 -23.25 58.63 -35.10
C VAL A 505 -22.80 60.08 -35.29
N VAL A 506 -23.56 60.91 -36.01
CA VAL A 506 -23.26 62.34 -36.19
C VAL A 506 -23.53 63.15 -34.91
N ASP A 507 -24.56 62.79 -34.17
CA ASP A 507 -24.92 63.39 -32.89
C ASP A 507 -24.11 62.86 -31.70
N ASP A 508 -23.18 61.93 -31.94
CA ASP A 508 -22.34 61.28 -30.92
C ASP A 508 -23.19 60.67 -29.76
N SER A 509 -24.37 60.14 -30.11
CA SER A 509 -25.40 59.64 -29.17
C SER A 509 -25.69 58.14 -29.30
N LEU A 510 -24.90 57.41 -30.09
CA LEU A 510 -25.02 55.96 -30.23
C LEU A 510 -24.37 55.27 -29.02
N SER A 511 -25.19 54.71 -28.12
CA SER A 511 -24.73 54.13 -26.85
C SER A 511 -24.43 52.63 -26.89
N ARG A 512 -25.03 51.88 -27.83
CA ARG A 512 -24.85 50.42 -27.95
C ARG A 512 -24.35 50.05 -29.34
N THR A 513 -23.15 49.50 -29.39
CA THR A 513 -22.50 49.03 -30.63
C THR A 513 -22.24 47.53 -30.62
N GLU A 514 -22.52 46.82 -29.52
CA GLU A 514 -22.30 45.38 -29.41
C GLU A 514 -23.54 44.66 -28.85
N ALA A 515 -23.78 43.46 -29.36
CA ALA A 515 -24.83 42.56 -28.91
C ALA A 515 -24.45 41.09 -29.15
N THR A 516 -25.29 40.19 -28.66
CA THR A 516 -25.16 38.75 -28.87
C THR A 516 -26.44 38.25 -29.52
N VAL A 517 -26.30 37.43 -30.55
CA VAL A 517 -27.39 36.86 -31.32
C VAL A 517 -27.21 35.35 -31.42
N THR A 518 -28.28 34.61 -31.16
CA THR A 518 -28.30 33.15 -31.30
C THR A 518 -29.00 32.77 -32.60
N ALA A 519 -28.28 32.05 -33.47
CA ALA A 519 -28.81 31.54 -34.72
C ALA A 519 -29.79 30.37 -34.51
N ASP A 520 -30.68 30.16 -35.46
CA ASP A 520 -31.65 29.07 -35.45
C ASP A 520 -30.94 27.72 -35.57
N ARG A 521 -31.41 26.76 -34.76
CA ARG A 521 -30.84 25.40 -34.68
C ARG A 521 -31.78 24.40 -35.33
N PRO A 522 -31.28 23.45 -36.15
CA PRO A 522 -32.12 22.38 -36.68
C PRO A 522 -32.78 21.58 -35.55
N PRO A 523 -34.08 21.22 -35.65
CA PRO A 523 -34.76 20.46 -34.61
C PRO A 523 -34.12 19.09 -34.34
N GLU A 524 -33.47 18.49 -35.34
CA GLU A 524 -32.78 17.20 -35.24
C GLU A 524 -31.39 17.28 -34.59
N LEU A 525 -30.81 18.48 -34.42
CA LEU A 525 -29.43 18.70 -33.95
C LEU A 525 -29.16 17.96 -32.64
N ARG A 526 -30.08 18.06 -31.69
CA ARG A 526 -29.94 17.44 -30.36
C ARG A 526 -29.85 15.92 -30.45
N ASN A 527 -30.70 15.29 -31.26
CA ASN A 527 -30.71 13.83 -31.42
C ASN A 527 -29.51 13.35 -32.22
N TRP A 528 -29.08 14.11 -33.22
CA TRP A 528 -27.86 13.81 -33.99
C TRP A 528 -26.61 13.86 -33.12
N VAL A 529 -26.40 14.92 -32.34
CA VAL A 529 -25.27 15.04 -31.41
C VAL A 529 -25.33 13.97 -30.33
N TYR A 530 -26.51 13.67 -29.78
CA TYR A 530 -26.63 12.61 -28.77
C TYR A 530 -26.14 11.25 -29.29
N ARG A 531 -26.49 10.87 -30.53
CA ARG A 531 -26.02 9.61 -31.15
C ARG A 531 -24.50 9.59 -31.36
N ASP A 532 -23.91 10.72 -31.75
CA ASP A 532 -22.46 10.85 -31.85
C ASP A 532 -21.80 10.66 -30.49
N LEU A 533 -22.33 11.31 -29.45
CA LEU A 533 -21.82 11.17 -28.09
C LEU A 533 -21.95 9.72 -27.59
N MET A 534 -23.00 8.97 -27.95
CA MET A 534 -23.11 7.55 -27.57
C MET A 534 -21.93 6.72 -28.11
N THR A 535 -21.50 7.00 -29.33
CA THR A 535 -20.35 6.35 -29.97
C THR A 535 -19.04 6.76 -29.29
N LEU A 536 -18.90 8.05 -28.96
CA LEU A 536 -17.76 8.55 -28.20
C LEU A 536 -17.71 7.93 -26.80
N ARG A 537 -18.85 7.83 -26.10
CA ARG A 537 -18.96 7.20 -24.78
C ARG A 537 -18.48 5.76 -24.80
N ALA A 538 -18.89 4.97 -25.80
CA ALA A 538 -18.42 3.59 -25.94
C ALA A 538 -16.89 3.51 -26.12
N SER A 539 -16.31 4.44 -26.87
CA SER A 539 -14.86 4.52 -27.08
C SER A 539 -14.10 4.92 -25.81
N VAL A 540 -14.64 5.86 -25.04
CA VAL A 540 -14.09 6.31 -23.75
C VAL A 540 -14.21 5.20 -22.69
N ARG A 541 -15.37 4.53 -22.62
CA ARG A 541 -15.64 3.39 -21.72
C ARG A 541 -14.57 2.31 -21.83
N ASN A 542 -14.16 1.99 -23.06
CA ASN A 542 -13.14 0.99 -23.39
C ASN A 542 -11.69 1.45 -23.16
N THR A 543 -11.48 2.64 -22.57
CA THR A 543 -10.13 3.07 -22.16
C THR A 543 -9.77 2.40 -20.85
N THR A 544 -8.64 1.70 -20.84
CA THR A 544 -8.17 0.93 -19.68
C THR A 544 -6.70 1.21 -19.36
N VAL A 545 -6.33 0.96 -18.12
CA VAL A 545 -4.94 0.91 -17.63
C VAL A 545 -4.68 -0.43 -16.95
N THR A 546 -3.43 -0.87 -16.97
CA THR A 546 -3.00 -2.15 -16.39
C THR A 546 -2.09 -1.86 -15.21
N VAL A 547 -2.50 -2.28 -14.02
CA VAL A 547 -1.85 -1.96 -12.75
C VAL A 547 -1.56 -3.22 -11.93
N GLU A 548 -0.45 -3.24 -11.19
CA GLU A 548 -0.12 -4.35 -10.30
C GLU A 548 -1.05 -4.34 -9.08
N ARG A 549 -1.66 -5.49 -8.75
CA ARG A 549 -2.63 -5.59 -7.66
C ARG A 549 -2.02 -5.22 -6.31
N GLY A 550 -0.79 -5.66 -6.04
CA GLY A 550 -0.06 -5.34 -4.80
C GLY A 550 0.09 -3.83 -4.60
N ARG A 551 0.51 -3.11 -5.64
CA ARG A 551 0.68 -1.64 -5.61
C ARG A 551 -0.63 -0.88 -5.41
N VAL A 552 -1.74 -1.40 -5.96
CA VAL A 552 -3.07 -0.81 -5.71
C VAL A 552 -3.50 -1.01 -4.26
N GLY A 553 -3.23 -2.18 -3.68
CA GLY A 553 -3.53 -2.51 -2.28
C GLY A 553 -2.66 -1.75 -1.28
N THR A 554 -1.41 -1.43 -1.61
CA THR A 554 -0.49 -0.61 -0.79
C THR A 554 -0.59 0.89 -1.08
N PHE A 555 -1.58 1.31 -1.88
CA PHE A 555 -1.83 2.70 -2.22
C PHE A 555 -0.59 3.37 -2.84
N GLU A 556 0.18 2.61 -3.62
CA GLU A 556 1.33 3.10 -4.38
C GLU A 556 0.92 3.59 -5.78
N THR A 557 -0.13 2.98 -6.34
CA THR A 557 -0.70 3.36 -7.64
C THR A 557 -2.09 3.98 -7.47
N ASN A 558 -2.40 5.01 -8.26
CA ASN A 558 -3.69 5.68 -8.33
C ASN A 558 -4.34 5.44 -9.72
N PRO A 559 -5.12 4.35 -9.91
CA PRO A 559 -5.68 4.01 -11.23
C PRO A 559 -6.59 5.09 -11.85
N PRO A 560 -7.46 5.81 -11.10
CA PRO A 560 -8.21 6.94 -11.65
C PRO A 560 -7.33 8.05 -12.25
N GLN A 561 -6.20 8.36 -11.62
CA GLN A 561 -5.24 9.33 -12.14
C GLN A 561 -4.60 8.83 -13.44
N GLU A 562 -4.13 7.58 -13.49
CA GLU A 562 -3.57 6.99 -14.72
C GLU A 562 -4.62 6.95 -15.86
N LEU A 563 -5.88 6.66 -15.55
CA LEU A 563 -6.98 6.72 -16.53
C LEU A 563 -7.21 8.14 -17.03
N ARG A 564 -7.15 9.15 -16.17
CA ARG A 564 -7.29 10.57 -16.55
C ARG A 564 -6.19 10.97 -17.52
N GLU A 565 -4.94 10.61 -17.22
CA GLU A 565 -3.79 10.84 -18.09
C GLU A 565 -3.96 10.11 -19.43
N ARG A 566 -4.45 8.87 -19.41
CA ARG A 566 -4.73 8.10 -20.63
C ARG A 566 -5.82 8.72 -21.50
N VAL A 567 -6.89 9.24 -20.90
CA VAL A 567 -7.95 9.98 -21.60
C VAL A 567 -7.40 11.30 -22.15
N ALA A 568 -6.54 12.01 -21.40
CA ALA A 568 -5.91 13.24 -21.85
C ALA A 568 -5.00 13.01 -23.07
N GLN A 569 -4.18 11.95 -23.08
CA GLN A 569 -3.35 11.56 -24.22
C GLN A 569 -4.18 11.28 -25.48
N ARG A 570 -5.37 10.68 -25.33
CA ARG A 570 -6.27 10.35 -26.44
C ARG A 570 -7.22 11.50 -26.79
N ARG A 571 -7.20 12.61 -26.06
CA ARG A 571 -8.18 13.69 -26.15
C ARG A 571 -8.30 14.27 -27.55
N ALA A 572 -7.19 14.51 -28.24
CA ALA A 572 -7.20 15.08 -29.59
C ALA A 572 -7.93 14.15 -30.59
N THR A 573 -7.59 12.86 -30.59
CA THR A 573 -8.25 11.84 -31.42
C THR A 573 -9.72 11.65 -31.05
N LEU A 574 -10.05 11.64 -29.75
CA LEU A 574 -11.41 11.46 -29.26
C LEU A 574 -12.30 12.67 -29.54
N ALA A 575 -11.77 13.89 -29.40
CA ALA A 575 -12.48 15.12 -29.71
C ALA A 575 -12.72 15.28 -31.21
N ALA A 576 -11.76 14.83 -32.04
CA ALA A 576 -11.80 14.91 -33.50
C ALA A 576 -12.10 16.35 -33.98
N VAL A 577 -11.37 17.32 -33.43
CA VAL A 577 -11.50 18.75 -33.78
C VAL A 577 -10.86 18.98 -35.16
N PRO A 578 -11.63 19.40 -36.19
CA PRO A 578 -11.08 19.69 -37.51
C PRO A 578 -10.43 21.07 -37.55
N ASP A 579 -9.46 21.30 -38.46
CA ASP A 579 -8.77 22.59 -38.62
C ASP A 579 -9.69 23.73 -39.03
N THR A 580 -10.76 23.41 -39.76
CA THR A 580 -11.90 24.29 -40.03
C THR A 580 -13.18 23.49 -39.87
N TYR A 581 -14.26 24.13 -39.42
CA TYR A 581 -15.56 23.48 -39.39
C TYR A 581 -16.22 23.58 -40.77
N ASP A 582 -16.92 22.54 -41.19
CA ASP A 582 -17.77 22.59 -42.36
C ASP A 582 -19.03 23.41 -42.08
N SER A 583 -19.68 23.21 -40.93
CA SER A 583 -20.95 23.87 -40.55
C SER A 583 -21.05 24.17 -39.05
N ALA A 584 -22.00 25.03 -38.67
CA ALA A 584 -22.31 25.30 -37.26
C ALA A 584 -22.76 24.03 -36.50
N ALA A 585 -23.44 23.11 -37.18
CA ALA A 585 -23.79 21.80 -36.61
C ALA A 585 -22.54 20.96 -36.27
N GLN A 586 -21.50 20.97 -37.11
CA GLN A 586 -20.24 20.29 -36.83
C GLN A 586 -19.50 20.94 -35.65
N LYS A 587 -19.48 22.28 -35.57
CA LYS A 587 -18.94 23.01 -34.40
C LYS A 587 -19.67 22.62 -33.11
N ALA A 588 -21.00 22.57 -33.14
CA ALA A 588 -21.82 22.17 -31.99
C ALA A 588 -21.58 20.71 -31.55
N ARG A 589 -21.40 19.79 -32.50
CA ARG A 589 -20.98 18.41 -32.22
C ARG A 589 -19.62 18.37 -31.52
N VAL A 590 -18.63 19.10 -32.04
CA VAL A 590 -17.28 19.17 -31.44
C VAL A 590 -17.33 19.77 -30.03
N ALA A 591 -18.13 20.83 -29.83
CA ALA A 591 -18.35 21.44 -28.52
C ALA A 591 -18.89 20.39 -27.54
N ALA A 592 -19.93 19.65 -27.91
CA ALA A 592 -20.50 18.60 -27.08
C ALA A 592 -19.52 17.46 -26.76
N ARG A 593 -18.70 17.05 -27.74
CA ARG A 593 -17.63 16.04 -27.51
C ARG A 593 -16.60 16.53 -26.50
N LEU A 594 -16.17 17.78 -26.60
CA LEU A 594 -15.22 18.39 -25.66
C LEU A 594 -15.82 18.56 -24.26
N THR A 595 -17.09 18.97 -24.16
CA THR A 595 -17.82 19.03 -22.88
C THR A 595 -17.88 17.65 -22.22
N TYR A 596 -18.18 16.61 -23.00
CA TYR A 596 -18.18 15.23 -22.50
C TYR A 596 -16.81 14.77 -21.99
N LEU A 597 -15.75 14.99 -22.78
CA LEU A 597 -14.39 14.62 -22.37
C LEU A 597 -13.92 15.39 -21.14
N ASN A 598 -14.27 16.67 -21.02
CA ASN A 598 -14.04 17.47 -19.82
C ASN A 598 -14.76 16.88 -18.60
N ALA A 599 -16.01 16.49 -18.74
CA ALA A 599 -16.78 15.86 -17.66
C ALA A 599 -16.18 14.53 -17.22
N VAL A 600 -15.68 13.70 -18.15
CA VAL A 600 -14.97 12.45 -17.83
C VAL A 600 -13.67 12.74 -17.08
N SER A 601 -12.86 13.70 -17.56
CA SER A 601 -11.62 14.08 -16.88
C SER A 601 -11.88 14.64 -15.48
N ALA A 602 -12.96 15.41 -15.28
CA ALA A 602 -13.35 15.95 -13.98
C ALA A 602 -13.87 14.87 -13.04
N GLU A 603 -14.58 13.86 -13.54
CA GLU A 603 -14.99 12.70 -12.74
C GLU A 603 -13.76 11.90 -12.31
N LEU A 604 -12.87 11.51 -13.23
CA LEU A 604 -11.65 10.78 -12.89
C LEU A 604 -10.75 11.55 -11.89
N ASP A 605 -10.71 12.87 -11.99
CA ASP A 605 -10.01 13.74 -11.04
C ASP A 605 -10.63 13.67 -9.64
N ARG A 606 -11.96 13.79 -9.53
CA ARG A 606 -12.67 13.62 -8.26
C ARG A 606 -12.42 12.24 -7.66
N GLN A 607 -12.37 11.19 -8.48
CA GLN A 607 -12.08 9.83 -8.04
C GLN A 607 -10.64 9.67 -7.57
N ALA A 608 -9.67 10.29 -8.26
CA ALA A 608 -8.27 10.31 -7.85
C ALA A 608 -8.08 11.02 -6.50
N THR A 609 -8.69 12.20 -6.32
CA THR A 609 -8.67 12.94 -5.06
C THR A 609 -9.34 12.16 -3.93
N ALA A 610 -10.49 11.52 -4.18
CA ALA A 610 -11.14 10.65 -3.20
C ALA A 610 -10.26 9.45 -2.83
N ARG A 611 -9.54 8.86 -3.80
CA ARG A 611 -8.60 7.76 -3.57
C ARG A 611 -7.43 8.19 -2.68
N ASP A 612 -6.95 9.42 -2.82
CA ASP A 612 -5.90 9.99 -1.98
C ASP A 612 -6.42 10.31 -0.57
N GLY A 613 -7.63 10.86 -0.44
CA GLY A 613 -8.29 11.00 0.87
C GLY A 613 -8.51 9.65 1.58
N ASN A 614 -8.80 8.57 0.84
CA ASN A 614 -8.84 7.21 1.40
C ASN A 614 -7.46 6.73 1.84
N ARG A 615 -6.38 7.12 1.12
CA ARG A 615 -5.00 6.77 1.49
C ARG A 615 -4.63 7.32 2.85
N GLU A 616 -4.95 8.58 3.09
CA GLU A 616 -4.69 9.25 4.37
C GLU A 616 -5.47 8.60 5.50
N ARG A 617 -6.78 8.39 5.33
CA ARG A 617 -7.62 7.66 6.28
C ARG A 617 -7.06 6.28 6.65
N VAL A 618 -6.63 5.49 5.64
CA VAL A 618 -6.05 4.16 5.88
C VAL A 618 -4.69 4.25 6.57
N ALA A 619 -3.87 5.25 6.24
CA ALA A 619 -2.59 5.47 6.92
C ALA A 619 -2.78 5.78 8.41
N THR A 620 -3.74 6.65 8.74
CA THR A 620 -4.11 6.97 10.12
C THR A 620 -4.59 5.72 10.85
N GLN A 621 -5.55 4.99 10.28
CA GLN A 621 -6.11 3.79 10.92
C GLN A 621 -5.09 2.67 11.14
N LEU A 622 -4.16 2.50 10.21
CA LEU A 622 -3.07 1.54 10.36
C LEU A 622 -2.14 1.94 11.53
N THR A 623 -1.81 3.23 11.66
CA THR A 623 -0.93 3.74 12.71
C THR A 623 -1.61 3.76 14.09
N GLU A 624 -2.93 3.99 14.15
CA GLU A 624 -3.68 4.02 15.42
C GLU A 624 -3.93 2.62 16.00
N ARG A 625 -4.13 1.61 15.16
CA ARG A 625 -4.51 0.25 15.61
C ARG A 625 -3.34 -0.73 15.66
N THR A 626 -2.24 -0.37 15.01
CA THR A 626 -1.06 -1.24 14.81
C THR A 626 0.23 -0.42 14.94
N ASP A 627 1.36 -1.10 15.10
CA ASP A 627 2.68 -0.44 15.07
C ASP A 627 3.16 -0.13 13.64
N GLY A 628 2.33 -0.42 12.63
CA GLY A 628 2.68 -0.38 11.22
C GLY A 628 2.32 0.91 10.48
N SER A 629 2.90 1.05 9.29
CA SER A 629 2.59 2.15 8.36
C SER A 629 2.38 1.66 6.92
N LEU A 630 1.80 2.51 6.06
CA LEU A 630 1.72 2.23 4.62
C LEU A 630 3.11 2.02 4.01
N ARG A 631 4.14 2.68 4.55
CA ARG A 631 5.53 2.49 4.11
C ARG A 631 6.01 1.08 4.42
N ASP A 632 5.66 0.54 5.59
CA ASP A 632 6.05 -0.81 5.98
C ASP A 632 5.25 -1.89 5.24
N LEU A 633 4.00 -1.63 4.87
CA LEU A 633 3.26 -2.49 3.93
C LEU A 633 3.97 -2.60 2.57
N ARG A 634 4.46 -1.48 2.02
CA ARG A 634 5.24 -1.46 0.77
C ARG A 634 6.58 -2.20 0.92
N LYS A 635 7.25 -2.03 2.07
CA LYS A 635 8.45 -2.84 2.41
C LYS A 635 8.10 -4.32 2.44
N GLY A 636 6.98 -4.72 3.03
CA GLY A 636 6.53 -6.11 3.05
C GLY A 636 6.27 -6.69 1.66
N LEU A 637 5.62 -5.90 0.79
CA LEU A 637 5.39 -6.26 -0.62
C LEU A 637 6.70 -6.48 -1.38
N THR A 638 7.76 -5.71 -1.07
CA THR A 638 9.09 -5.87 -1.67
C THR A 638 9.86 -7.02 -1.03
N ALA A 639 9.84 -7.12 0.30
CA ALA A 639 10.61 -8.06 1.10
C ALA A 639 10.27 -9.52 0.80
N ARG A 640 9.01 -9.81 0.42
CA ARG A 640 8.59 -11.16 0.00
C ARG A 640 9.30 -11.65 -1.27
N GLU A 641 9.77 -10.73 -2.11
CA GLU A 641 10.40 -11.04 -3.41
C GLU A 641 11.92 -11.17 -3.30
N THR A 642 12.51 -10.56 -2.26
CA THR A 642 13.96 -10.56 -2.05
C THR A 642 14.48 -11.98 -1.79
N PRO A 643 15.41 -12.49 -2.63
CA PRO A 643 16.02 -13.80 -2.40
C PRO A 643 16.84 -13.79 -1.10
N VAL A 644 16.58 -14.76 -0.23
CA VAL A 644 17.33 -14.92 1.02
C VAL A 644 18.31 -16.09 0.91
N PRO A 645 19.59 -15.94 1.34
CA PRO A 645 20.55 -17.05 1.35
C PRO A 645 20.01 -18.29 2.07
N ARG A 646 20.15 -19.46 1.43
CA ARG A 646 19.57 -20.73 1.90
C ARG A 646 20.32 -21.32 3.09
N SER A 647 21.65 -21.27 3.06
CA SER A 647 22.50 -21.81 4.12
C SER A 647 23.88 -21.17 4.09
N ARG A 648 24.50 -21.08 5.27
CA ARG A 648 25.93 -20.77 5.39
C ARG A 648 26.77 -22.01 4.98
N PRO A 649 27.87 -21.84 4.20
CA PRO A 649 28.83 -22.92 3.95
C PRO A 649 29.47 -23.45 5.25
N VAL A 650 29.87 -24.73 5.25
CA VAL A 650 30.56 -25.34 6.40
C VAL A 650 31.96 -24.73 6.52
N PRO A 651 32.30 -24.07 7.64
CA PRO A 651 33.63 -23.53 7.82
C PRO A 651 34.65 -24.65 8.06
N VAL A 652 35.89 -24.44 7.62
CA VAL A 652 37.02 -25.33 7.86
C VAL A 652 37.97 -24.65 8.84
N GLY A 653 38.22 -25.30 9.98
CA GLY A 653 39.13 -24.83 11.01
C GLY A 653 40.44 -25.62 11.06
N PRO A 654 41.33 -25.30 12.02
CA PRO A 654 42.65 -25.94 12.15
C PRO A 654 42.59 -27.45 12.37
N ALA A 655 41.50 -27.95 12.95
CA ALA A 655 41.25 -29.38 13.20
C ALA A 655 40.33 -30.03 12.15
N GLY A 656 40.01 -29.34 11.05
CA GLY A 656 39.13 -29.83 9.99
C GLY A 656 37.77 -29.13 9.91
N PRO A 657 36.80 -29.68 9.16
CA PRO A 657 35.47 -29.08 8.97
C PRO A 657 34.70 -28.96 10.28
N VAL A 658 34.21 -27.76 10.60
CA VAL A 658 33.45 -27.48 11.82
C VAL A 658 31.96 -27.56 11.53
N ARG A 659 31.31 -28.63 12.02
CA ARG A 659 29.89 -28.88 11.84
C ARG A 659 29.11 -28.37 13.04
N THR A 660 28.10 -27.55 12.76
CA THR A 660 27.19 -27.01 13.77
C THR A 660 25.92 -27.86 13.89
N ARG A 661 25.37 -27.94 15.10
CA ARG A 661 24.06 -28.51 15.40
C ARG A 661 23.33 -27.62 16.38
N VAL A 662 22.15 -27.15 15.97
CA VAL A 662 21.21 -26.42 16.81
C VAL A 662 20.38 -27.43 17.59
N ASN A 663 20.18 -27.16 18.89
CA ASN A 663 19.34 -27.92 19.79
C ASN A 663 18.59 -26.95 20.70
N THR A 664 17.28 -26.92 20.58
CA THR A 664 16.41 -26.06 21.40
C THR A 664 15.52 -26.90 22.30
N GLN A 665 15.36 -26.50 23.56
CA GLN A 665 14.26 -27.01 24.40
C GLN A 665 13.07 -26.10 24.11
N THR A 666 12.05 -26.64 23.42
CA THR A 666 11.00 -25.99 22.59
C THR A 666 11.35 -25.83 21.09
N PRO A 667 11.56 -26.95 20.37
CA PRO A 667 11.87 -26.93 18.93
C PRO A 667 10.80 -26.30 18.03
N TYR A 668 9.57 -26.19 18.53
CA TYR A 668 8.49 -25.42 17.94
C TYR A 668 7.91 -24.50 19.01
N LEU A 669 7.97 -23.19 18.80
CA LEU A 669 7.41 -22.21 19.71
C LEU A 669 5.89 -22.15 19.47
N THR A 670 5.14 -22.78 20.37
CA THR A 670 3.68 -22.87 20.31
C THR A 670 3.03 -21.63 20.90
N LEU A 671 1.82 -21.31 20.44
CA LEU A 671 0.96 -20.27 21.02
C LEU A 671 0.23 -20.74 22.30
N ALA A 672 0.27 -22.04 22.58
CA ALA A 672 -0.34 -22.60 23.79
C ALA A 672 0.57 -22.38 25.01
N GLU A 673 -0.03 -22.28 26.19
CA GLU A 673 0.69 -22.32 27.47
C GLU A 673 1.42 -23.67 27.58
N LEU A 674 2.70 -23.63 27.92
CA LEU A 674 3.46 -24.80 28.33
C LEU A 674 3.59 -24.82 29.85
N ASN A 675 3.69 -26.02 30.42
CA ASN A 675 3.92 -26.18 31.86
C ASN A 675 4.99 -27.25 32.13
N GLU A 676 5.52 -27.23 33.35
CA GLU A 676 6.57 -28.15 33.82
C GLU A 676 6.22 -29.64 33.62
N SER A 677 4.94 -30.01 33.76
CA SER A 677 4.49 -31.41 33.60
C SER A 677 4.66 -31.93 32.17
N GLN A 678 4.59 -31.04 31.18
CA GLN A 678 4.79 -31.34 29.76
C GLN A 678 6.24 -31.11 29.32
N TYR A 679 6.94 -30.16 29.95
CA TYR A 679 8.32 -29.80 29.67
C TYR A 679 9.09 -29.53 30.96
N ARG A 680 9.84 -30.54 31.44
CA ARG A 680 10.67 -30.47 32.67
C ARG A 680 11.77 -29.39 32.67
N ALA A 681 11.93 -28.65 31.57
CA ALA A 681 12.90 -27.57 31.45
C ALA A 681 12.30 -26.18 31.76
N LEU A 682 11.02 -26.12 32.12
CA LEU A 682 10.30 -24.91 32.47
C LEU A 682 10.15 -24.82 33.99
N ASP A 683 10.38 -23.64 34.54
CA ASP A 683 10.08 -23.33 35.94
C ASP A 683 8.67 -22.72 36.03
N GLY A 684 7.64 -23.58 36.00
CA GLY A 684 6.25 -23.16 36.08
C GLY A 684 5.49 -23.22 34.75
N ARG A 685 4.79 -22.14 34.40
CA ARG A 685 4.00 -22.00 33.16
C ARG A 685 4.57 -20.86 32.33
N GLU A 686 4.68 -21.04 31.02
CA GLU A 686 5.24 -20.04 30.12
C GLU A 686 4.57 -20.10 28.73
N HIS A 687 4.52 -18.95 28.03
CA HIS A 687 4.12 -18.85 26.62
C HIS A 687 5.32 -18.64 25.67
N PRO A 688 5.83 -19.68 24.97
CA PRO A 688 7.05 -19.55 24.14
C PRO A 688 6.92 -18.64 22.91
N LEU A 689 5.69 -18.52 22.38
CA LEU A 689 5.33 -17.61 21.30
C LEU A 689 4.00 -16.97 21.63
N VAL A 690 3.92 -15.65 21.41
CA VAL A 690 2.67 -14.90 21.41
C VAL A 690 2.51 -14.21 20.06
N ALA A 691 1.27 -14.02 19.64
CA ALA A 691 0.95 -13.41 18.36
C ALA A 691 -0.28 -12.51 18.49
N ARG A 692 -0.20 -11.37 17.80
CA ARG A 692 -1.30 -10.45 17.56
C ARG A 692 -1.47 -10.25 16.06
N ASN A 693 -2.67 -10.51 15.57
CA ASN A 693 -3.04 -10.34 14.18
C ASN A 693 -4.22 -9.35 14.09
N VAL A 694 -3.98 -8.20 13.48
CA VAL A 694 -4.96 -7.14 13.30
C VAL A 694 -5.44 -7.14 11.85
N ASN A 695 -6.71 -7.48 11.61
CA ASN A 695 -7.40 -7.20 10.36
C ASN A 695 -7.91 -5.75 10.37
N VAL A 696 -7.39 -4.93 9.48
CA VAL A 696 -7.69 -3.50 9.41
C VAL A 696 -9.12 -3.22 8.94
N PHE A 697 -9.69 -4.06 8.06
CA PHE A 697 -11.06 -3.87 7.54
C PHE A 697 -11.94 -5.09 7.90
N THR A 698 -12.69 -4.98 8.99
CA THR A 698 -13.61 -6.04 9.49
C THR A 698 -15.05 -5.91 9.00
N VAL A 699 -15.85 -6.94 9.26
CA VAL A 699 -17.25 -7.17 8.83
C VAL A 699 -18.27 -6.78 9.92
N PRO A 700 -19.52 -6.39 9.56
CA PRO A 700 -20.05 -6.20 8.20
C PRO A 700 -19.57 -4.90 7.56
N TYR A 701 -19.25 -3.93 8.40
CA TYR A 701 -18.17 -2.97 8.33
C TYR A 701 -17.89 -2.64 9.79
N GLY A 702 -16.69 -2.92 10.30
CA GLY A 702 -16.29 -2.29 11.56
C GLY A 702 -16.20 -0.78 11.36
N ASP A 703 -16.17 -0.01 12.45
CA ASP A 703 -16.09 1.48 12.49
C ASP A 703 -15.15 2.10 11.43
N VAL A 704 -14.12 1.34 11.01
CA VAL A 704 -13.05 1.71 10.09
C VAL A 704 -13.48 1.81 8.62
N ALA A 705 -14.22 0.83 8.08
CA ALA A 705 -14.54 0.84 6.64
C ALA A 705 -15.56 1.94 6.31
N ASP A 706 -16.47 2.24 7.24
CA ASP A 706 -17.40 3.36 7.14
C ASP A 706 -16.69 4.70 7.37
N ALA A 707 -15.74 4.81 8.31
CA ALA A 707 -14.90 6.01 8.49
C ALA A 707 -13.97 6.30 7.28
N VAL A 708 -13.52 5.27 6.55
CA VAL A 708 -12.68 5.38 5.33
C VAL A 708 -13.53 5.59 4.06
N VAL A 709 -14.84 5.30 4.08
CA VAL A 709 -15.75 5.55 2.94
C VAL A 709 -16.58 6.82 3.13
N GLY A 710 -16.77 7.29 4.36
CA GLY A 710 -17.71 8.36 4.77
C GLY A 710 -17.37 9.81 4.42
N GLY A 711 -16.52 10.07 3.42
CA GLY A 711 -16.08 11.44 3.10
C GLY A 711 -17.08 12.32 2.34
N ALA A 712 -18.30 11.85 2.03
CA ALA A 712 -19.22 12.59 1.16
C ALA A 712 -20.73 12.34 1.38
N PHE A 713 -21.16 11.73 2.48
CA PHE A 713 -22.59 11.43 2.70
C PHE A 713 -23.00 11.77 4.12
N GLU A 714 -23.98 12.67 4.24
CA GLU A 714 -24.69 13.00 5.46
C GLU A 714 -25.36 11.74 6.06
N SER A 715 -25.30 11.65 7.40
CA SER A 715 -25.90 10.64 8.30
C SER A 715 -25.10 9.34 8.52
N GLY A 716 -24.39 9.28 9.66
CA GLY A 716 -23.56 8.14 10.11
C GLY A 716 -24.31 6.85 10.50
N ASP A 717 -25.63 6.77 10.31
CA ASP A 717 -26.47 5.66 10.80
C ASP A 717 -27.05 4.76 9.68
N ARG A 718 -26.61 4.91 8.41
CA ARG A 718 -27.16 4.15 7.28
C ARG A 718 -26.09 3.41 6.47
N VAL A 719 -26.46 2.25 5.95
CA VAL A 719 -25.59 1.34 5.18
C VAL A 719 -26.09 1.21 3.75
N ARG A 720 -25.17 0.97 2.82
CA ARG A 720 -25.52 0.66 1.43
C ARG A 720 -26.45 -0.56 1.35
N LEU A 721 -27.50 -0.45 0.54
CA LEU A 721 -28.49 -1.52 0.33
C LEU A 721 -27.86 -2.85 -0.09
N ALA A 722 -26.79 -2.82 -0.89
CA ALA A 722 -26.08 -4.04 -1.30
C ALA A 722 -25.49 -4.79 -0.10
N THR A 723 -24.98 -4.08 0.89
CA THR A 723 -24.43 -4.68 2.11
C THR A 723 -25.54 -5.31 2.94
N ALA A 724 -26.60 -4.54 3.22
CA ALA A 724 -27.77 -5.02 3.95
C ALA A 724 -28.40 -6.25 3.27
N ALA A 725 -28.49 -6.26 1.94
CA ALA A 725 -28.98 -7.40 1.18
C ALA A 725 -28.10 -8.66 1.32
N ASN A 726 -26.77 -8.51 1.33
CA ASN A 726 -25.85 -9.63 1.56
C ASN A 726 -25.94 -10.14 3.01
N THR A 727 -26.06 -9.24 3.99
CA THR A 727 -26.27 -9.61 5.40
C THR A 727 -27.60 -10.32 5.59
N LEU A 728 -28.68 -9.86 4.95
CA LEU A 728 -29.98 -10.53 4.95
C LEU A 728 -29.89 -11.92 4.30
N ALA A 729 -29.19 -12.04 3.17
CA ALA A 729 -28.96 -13.33 2.51
C ALA A 729 -28.12 -14.30 3.36
N ALA A 730 -27.19 -13.79 4.18
CA ALA A 730 -26.42 -14.56 5.15
C ALA A 730 -27.31 -15.06 6.31
N ALA A 731 -28.19 -14.21 6.82
CA ALA A 731 -29.12 -14.57 7.88
C ALA A 731 -30.15 -15.62 7.44
N ASN A 732 -30.72 -15.46 6.25
CA ASN A 732 -31.63 -16.45 5.66
C ASN A 732 -30.96 -17.82 5.53
N GLU A 733 -29.74 -17.87 4.98
CA GLU A 733 -29.00 -19.13 4.84
C GLU A 733 -28.68 -19.77 6.20
N THR A 734 -28.31 -18.96 7.20
CA THR A 734 -28.02 -19.46 8.55
C THR A 734 -29.27 -20.06 9.21
N LEU A 735 -30.44 -19.44 9.04
CA LEU A 735 -31.72 -19.93 9.57
C LEU A 735 -32.23 -21.19 8.85
N GLU A 736 -31.84 -21.44 7.59
CA GLU A 736 -32.10 -22.72 6.93
C GLU A 736 -31.35 -23.89 7.61
N ALA A 737 -30.22 -23.62 8.25
CA ALA A 737 -29.38 -24.63 8.89
C ALA A 737 -29.79 -24.94 10.35
N GLY A 738 -30.51 -24.03 11.02
CA GLY A 738 -30.96 -24.20 12.39
C GLY A 738 -31.78 -23.01 12.89
N SER A 739 -32.77 -23.27 13.75
CA SER A 739 -33.62 -22.23 14.35
C SER A 739 -32.89 -21.48 15.46
N ASN A 740 -32.85 -20.15 15.39
CA ASN A 740 -32.39 -19.29 16.48
C ASN A 740 -33.30 -18.05 16.57
N ALA A 741 -33.95 -17.84 17.71
CA ALA A 741 -34.96 -16.80 17.89
C ALA A 741 -34.38 -15.38 17.75
N THR A 742 -33.19 -15.14 18.29
CA THR A 742 -32.49 -13.84 18.20
C THR A 742 -32.15 -13.53 16.74
N LEU A 743 -31.54 -14.47 16.03
CA LEU A 743 -31.23 -14.30 14.60
C LEU A 743 -32.48 -14.10 13.75
N ALA A 744 -33.57 -14.83 14.03
CA ALA A 744 -34.84 -14.65 13.32
C ALA A 744 -35.39 -13.23 13.52
N SER A 745 -35.38 -12.72 14.75
CA SER A 745 -35.83 -11.36 15.07
C SER A 745 -34.99 -10.28 14.35
N GLU A 746 -33.66 -10.39 14.40
CA GLU A 746 -32.74 -9.47 13.72
C GLU A 746 -32.92 -9.51 12.20
N ARG A 747 -32.99 -10.72 11.64
CA ARG A 747 -33.24 -10.95 10.21
C ARG A 747 -34.54 -10.29 9.78
N ASP A 748 -35.63 -10.47 10.52
CA ASP A 748 -36.94 -9.92 10.20
C ASP A 748 -36.94 -8.38 10.23
N ALA A 749 -36.20 -7.76 11.17
CA ALA A 749 -35.99 -6.32 11.20
C ALA A 749 -35.26 -5.84 9.94
N LEU A 750 -34.14 -6.45 9.59
CA LEU A 750 -33.36 -6.08 8.40
C LEU A 750 -34.15 -6.34 7.11
N GLN A 751 -34.95 -7.42 7.06
CA GLN A 751 -35.80 -7.74 5.93
C GLN A 751 -36.85 -6.67 5.67
N ARG A 752 -37.45 -6.08 6.72
CA ARG A 752 -38.40 -4.97 6.58
C ARG A 752 -37.74 -3.74 5.97
N GLU A 753 -36.54 -3.38 6.44
CA GLU A 753 -35.81 -2.22 5.90
C GLU A 753 -35.35 -2.44 4.46
N VAL A 754 -34.81 -3.61 4.13
CA VAL A 754 -34.43 -3.97 2.77
C VAL A 754 -35.65 -4.00 1.84
N ALA A 755 -36.80 -4.49 2.31
CA ALA A 755 -38.04 -4.47 1.55
C ALA A 755 -38.55 -3.03 1.30
N ALA A 756 -38.50 -2.17 2.32
CA ALA A 756 -38.86 -0.76 2.18
C ALA A 756 -37.96 -0.04 1.17
N ALA A 757 -36.63 -0.26 1.25
CA ALA A 757 -35.67 0.29 0.30
C ALA A 757 -35.91 -0.21 -1.13
N ASN A 758 -36.24 -1.49 -1.32
CA ASN A 758 -36.63 -2.03 -2.62
C ASN A 758 -37.86 -1.33 -3.18
N THR A 759 -38.90 -1.14 -2.35
CA THR A 759 -40.13 -0.44 -2.75
C THR A 759 -39.81 0.98 -3.20
N GLU A 760 -39.03 1.73 -2.43
CA GLU A 760 -38.62 3.10 -2.77
C GLU A 760 -37.84 3.17 -4.09
N MET A 761 -36.90 2.25 -4.29
CA MET A 761 -36.16 2.15 -5.55
C MET A 761 -37.10 1.82 -6.71
N THR A 762 -37.97 0.82 -6.57
CA THR A 762 -38.91 0.46 -7.64
C THR A 762 -39.89 1.59 -7.94
N THR A 763 -40.29 2.37 -6.93
CA THR A 763 -41.11 3.57 -7.09
C THR A 763 -40.42 4.59 -7.96
N THR A 764 -39.14 4.86 -7.66
CA THR A 764 -38.32 5.76 -8.46
C THR A 764 -38.15 5.24 -9.88
N LEU A 765 -37.99 3.93 -10.09
CA LEU A 765 -37.85 3.36 -11.42
C LEU A 765 -39.11 3.55 -12.27
N TRP A 766 -40.31 3.26 -11.76
CA TRP A 766 -41.52 3.41 -12.58
C TRP A 766 -41.88 4.89 -12.79
N LEU A 767 -41.60 5.77 -11.82
CA LEU A 767 -41.72 7.22 -12.01
C LEU A 767 -40.78 7.71 -13.11
N ALA A 768 -39.53 7.23 -13.14
CA ALA A 768 -38.59 7.56 -14.21
C ALA A 768 -39.04 7.03 -15.58
N VAL A 769 -39.66 5.84 -15.64
CA VAL A 769 -40.28 5.35 -16.88
C VAL A 769 -41.41 6.29 -17.31
N SER A 770 -42.33 6.63 -16.43
CA SER A 770 -43.48 7.49 -16.75
C SER A 770 -43.06 8.91 -17.15
N GLN A 771 -42.04 9.48 -16.51
CA GLN A 771 -41.57 10.85 -16.82
C GLN A 771 -40.75 10.95 -18.11
N HIS A 772 -40.12 9.85 -18.54
CA HIS A 772 -39.17 9.87 -19.66
C HIS A 772 -39.60 9.04 -20.86
N THR A 773 -40.83 8.53 -20.83
CA THR A 773 -41.47 7.82 -21.94
C THR A 773 -42.92 8.26 -22.06
N GLU A 774 -43.65 7.74 -23.04
CA GLU A 774 -45.08 8.00 -23.23
C GLU A 774 -45.97 7.06 -22.38
N ALA A 775 -45.37 6.18 -21.56
CA ALA A 775 -46.13 5.22 -20.76
C ALA A 775 -46.92 5.91 -19.65
N GLU A 776 -48.21 5.57 -19.55
CA GLU A 776 -49.04 5.93 -18.40
C GLU A 776 -48.52 5.28 -17.11
N GLN A 777 -49.02 5.73 -15.95
CA GLN A 777 -48.53 5.23 -14.67
C GLN A 777 -48.71 3.72 -14.50
N ASP A 778 -49.85 3.18 -14.91
CA ASP A 778 -50.15 1.75 -14.74
C ASP A 778 -49.33 0.88 -15.69
N GLU A 779 -49.08 1.35 -16.91
CA GLU A 779 -48.15 0.70 -17.83
C GLU A 779 -46.71 0.74 -17.32
N SER A 780 -46.27 1.88 -16.77
CA SER A 780 -44.95 2.05 -16.16
C SER A 780 -44.73 1.10 -14.98
N LYS A 781 -45.76 0.94 -14.11
CA LYS A 781 -45.75 -0.05 -13.02
C LYS A 781 -45.67 -1.47 -13.58
N ALA A 782 -46.46 -1.80 -14.60
CA ALA A 782 -46.44 -3.12 -15.22
C ALA A 782 -45.07 -3.47 -15.83
N ILE A 783 -44.41 -2.50 -16.48
CA ILE A 783 -43.05 -2.63 -17.01
C ILE A 783 -42.06 -2.97 -15.89
N VAL A 784 -42.07 -2.20 -14.79
CA VAL A 784 -41.14 -2.42 -13.67
C VAL A 784 -41.43 -3.75 -12.97
N THR A 785 -42.71 -4.08 -12.73
CA THR A 785 -43.09 -5.37 -12.13
C THR A 785 -42.63 -6.56 -12.98
N GLU A 786 -42.83 -6.53 -14.30
CA GLU A 786 -42.33 -7.58 -15.20
C GLU A 786 -40.80 -7.65 -15.16
N ALA A 787 -40.13 -6.50 -15.22
CA ALA A 787 -38.67 -6.44 -15.17
C ALA A 787 -38.12 -7.03 -13.86
N MET A 788 -38.81 -6.84 -12.73
CA MET A 788 -38.38 -7.34 -11.42
C MET A 788 -38.70 -8.82 -11.17
N SER A 789 -39.50 -9.47 -12.03
CA SER A 789 -39.92 -10.87 -11.86
C SER A 789 -38.81 -11.91 -11.63
N PRO A 790 -37.58 -11.80 -12.17
CA PRO A 790 -36.53 -12.81 -11.93
C PRO A 790 -35.99 -12.84 -10.50
N TRP A 791 -36.27 -11.83 -9.68
CA TRP A 791 -35.75 -11.72 -8.32
C TRP A 791 -36.89 -11.83 -7.31
N GLU A 792 -37.06 -13.00 -6.72
CA GLU A 792 -38.20 -13.30 -5.84
C GLU A 792 -38.00 -12.83 -4.40
N THR A 793 -36.75 -12.85 -3.89
CA THR A 793 -36.45 -12.46 -2.50
C THR A 793 -36.06 -10.99 -2.37
N SER A 794 -36.33 -10.37 -1.21
CA SER A 794 -35.93 -8.98 -0.93
C SER A 794 -34.42 -8.76 -1.09
N ALA A 795 -33.60 -9.74 -0.67
CA ALA A 795 -32.16 -9.68 -0.85
C ALA A 795 -31.75 -9.74 -2.33
N ALA A 796 -32.35 -10.64 -3.12
CA ALA A 796 -32.05 -10.76 -4.56
C ALA A 796 -32.45 -9.49 -5.33
N ARG A 797 -33.63 -8.92 -5.02
CA ARG A 797 -34.10 -7.65 -5.61
C ARG A 797 -33.16 -6.50 -5.28
N ALA A 798 -32.77 -6.37 -4.01
CA ALA A 798 -31.86 -5.33 -3.55
C ALA A 798 -30.48 -5.42 -4.23
N LEU A 799 -29.94 -6.63 -4.40
CA LEU A 799 -28.70 -6.84 -5.14
C LEU A 799 -28.85 -6.46 -6.63
N ALA A 800 -29.97 -6.79 -7.25
CA ALA A 800 -30.24 -6.44 -8.65
C ALA A 800 -30.39 -4.93 -8.89
N LEU A 801 -31.04 -4.24 -7.95
CA LEU A 801 -31.22 -2.79 -7.97
C LEU A 801 -29.90 -2.04 -7.70
N THR A 802 -29.01 -2.61 -6.90
CA THR A 802 -27.73 -1.95 -6.56
C THR A 802 -26.60 -2.23 -7.55
N ASN A 803 -26.65 -3.35 -8.26
CA ASN A 803 -25.66 -3.71 -9.29
C ASN A 803 -26.06 -3.25 -10.71
N GLY A 804 -27.21 -2.60 -10.88
CA GLY A 804 -27.69 -2.08 -12.16
C GLY A 804 -28.44 -3.08 -13.05
N SER A 805 -28.50 -4.36 -12.68
CA SER A 805 -29.13 -5.40 -13.51
C SER A 805 -30.65 -5.26 -13.60
N ALA A 806 -31.30 -4.75 -12.54
CA ALA A 806 -32.72 -4.42 -12.56
C ALA A 806 -33.01 -3.27 -13.52
N GLN A 807 -32.24 -2.18 -13.45
CA GLN A 807 -32.35 -1.00 -14.31
C GLN A 807 -32.18 -1.34 -15.78
N GLU A 808 -31.17 -2.15 -16.10
CA GLU A 808 -30.91 -2.63 -17.46
C GLU A 808 -32.09 -3.45 -17.99
N ARG A 809 -32.69 -4.28 -17.14
CA ARG A 809 -33.87 -5.06 -17.50
C ARG A 809 -35.11 -4.19 -17.67
N VAL A 810 -35.34 -3.20 -16.80
CA VAL A 810 -36.43 -2.22 -16.94
C VAL A 810 -36.31 -1.47 -18.27
N ALA A 811 -35.13 -0.94 -18.60
CA ALA A 811 -34.91 -0.25 -19.87
C ALA A 811 -35.17 -1.16 -21.09
N ARG A 812 -34.83 -2.45 -20.99
CA ARG A 812 -35.09 -3.44 -22.04
C ARG A 812 -36.58 -3.75 -22.20
N VAL A 813 -37.30 -3.98 -21.11
CA VAL A 813 -38.75 -4.27 -21.12
C VAL A 813 -39.52 -3.06 -21.63
N ALA A 814 -39.24 -1.86 -21.10
CA ALA A 814 -39.82 -0.61 -21.59
C ALA A 814 -39.54 -0.41 -23.08
N GLY A 815 -38.29 -0.67 -23.50
CA GLY A 815 -37.87 -0.53 -24.89
C GLY A 815 -38.53 -1.50 -25.87
N ALA A 816 -39.01 -2.66 -25.39
CA ALA A 816 -39.75 -3.62 -26.21
C ALA A 816 -41.25 -3.31 -26.24
N ARG A 817 -41.84 -2.91 -25.11
CA ARG A 817 -43.27 -2.59 -25.00
C ARG A 817 -43.64 -1.28 -25.69
N LEU A 818 -42.82 -0.25 -25.52
CA LEU A 818 -43.10 1.11 -25.99
C LEU A 818 -42.42 1.41 -27.35
N ASN A 819 -41.81 0.41 -28.00
CA ASN A 819 -41.07 0.58 -29.26
C ASN A 819 -40.02 1.72 -29.23
N LEU A 820 -39.39 1.95 -28.08
CA LEU A 820 -38.42 3.04 -27.90
C LEU A 820 -37.26 2.94 -28.91
N THR A 821 -36.90 4.06 -29.51
CA THR A 821 -35.71 4.17 -30.34
C THR A 821 -34.45 3.88 -29.51
N ARG A 822 -33.33 3.63 -30.20
CA ARG A 822 -32.03 3.40 -29.55
C ARG A 822 -31.61 4.57 -28.63
N VAL A 823 -31.99 5.80 -28.97
CA VAL A 823 -31.67 7.01 -28.19
C VAL A 823 -32.57 7.09 -26.95
N GLU A 824 -33.87 6.88 -27.09
CA GLU A 824 -34.83 6.92 -25.97
C GLU A 824 -34.53 5.82 -24.95
N ARG A 825 -34.24 4.60 -25.43
CA ARG A 825 -33.86 3.49 -24.54
C ARG A 825 -32.58 3.79 -23.75
N ASP A 826 -31.57 4.39 -24.38
CA ASP A 826 -30.32 4.74 -23.69
C ASP A 826 -30.52 5.90 -22.69
N ARG A 827 -31.32 6.91 -23.06
CA ARG A 827 -31.72 7.98 -22.12
C ARG A 827 -32.42 7.41 -20.90
N LEU A 828 -33.41 6.55 -21.13
CA LEU A 828 -34.15 5.88 -20.06
C LEU A 828 -33.20 5.08 -19.16
N ARG A 829 -32.33 4.25 -19.75
CA ARG A 829 -31.32 3.46 -19.01
C ARG A 829 -30.48 4.34 -18.07
N LEU A 830 -29.99 5.48 -18.56
CA LEU A 830 -29.16 6.39 -17.76
C LEU A 830 -29.94 7.07 -16.63
N GLN A 831 -31.22 7.39 -16.84
CA GLN A 831 -32.06 7.95 -15.78
C GLN A 831 -32.32 6.91 -14.69
N LEU A 832 -32.59 5.66 -15.07
CA LEU A 832 -32.84 4.55 -14.14
C LEU A 832 -31.62 4.23 -13.26
N LEU A 833 -30.39 4.49 -13.72
CA LEU A 833 -29.15 4.31 -12.93
C LEU A 833 -28.94 5.38 -11.85
N SER A 834 -29.86 6.35 -11.69
CA SER A 834 -29.72 7.53 -10.81
C SER A 834 -30.47 7.40 -9.48
N VAL A 835 -30.48 6.22 -8.86
CA VAL A 835 -31.31 5.95 -7.68
C VAL A 835 -30.43 5.54 -6.50
N ASP A 836 -29.98 6.51 -5.71
CA ASP A 836 -29.38 6.29 -4.39
C ASP A 836 -29.73 7.49 -3.51
N THR A 837 -30.85 7.38 -2.81
CA THR A 837 -31.31 8.38 -1.83
C THR A 837 -31.12 7.83 -0.42
N PRO A 838 -31.04 8.67 0.62
CA PRO A 838 -31.02 8.18 2.00
C PRO A 838 -32.13 7.17 2.30
N ALA A 839 -33.35 7.38 1.76
CA ALA A 839 -34.50 6.49 1.92
C ALA A 839 -34.30 5.07 1.36
N THR A 840 -33.35 4.89 0.43
CA THR A 840 -32.97 3.58 -0.14
C THR A 840 -31.88 2.86 0.66
N ARG A 841 -31.44 3.42 1.80
CA ARG A 841 -30.35 2.88 2.62
C ARG A 841 -30.89 2.37 3.99
N PRO A 842 -30.76 1.05 4.28
CA PRO A 842 -31.07 0.47 5.58
C PRO A 842 -30.20 1.04 6.71
N THR A 843 -30.61 0.85 7.96
CA THR A 843 -29.92 1.32 9.16
C THR A 843 -28.68 0.47 9.47
N LEU A 844 -27.68 1.14 10.06
CA LEU A 844 -26.47 0.49 10.56
C LEU A 844 -26.79 -0.46 11.70
N GLU A 845 -27.67 -0.07 12.61
CA GLU A 845 -28.11 -0.88 13.74
C GLU A 845 -28.68 -2.23 13.30
N SER A 846 -29.69 -2.24 12.42
CA SER A 846 -30.32 -3.49 11.97
C SER A 846 -29.35 -4.38 11.17
N THR A 847 -28.49 -3.77 10.35
CA THR A 847 -27.47 -4.50 9.58
C THR A 847 -26.42 -5.14 10.50
N ASN A 848 -25.92 -4.39 11.49
CA ASN A 848 -24.92 -4.88 12.45
C ASN A 848 -25.49 -5.89 13.43
N GLY A 849 -26.72 -5.69 13.90
CA GLY A 849 -27.44 -6.64 14.75
C GLY A 849 -27.58 -7.99 14.05
N THR A 850 -28.07 -7.98 12.80
CA THR A 850 -28.20 -9.19 11.98
C THR A 850 -26.85 -9.87 11.72
N ALA A 851 -25.82 -9.13 11.31
CA ALA A 851 -24.50 -9.70 11.07
C ALA A 851 -23.90 -10.33 12.34
N SER A 852 -24.11 -9.69 13.49
CA SER A 852 -23.65 -10.18 14.79
C SER A 852 -24.40 -11.44 15.22
N ALA A 853 -25.72 -11.49 15.02
CA ALA A 853 -26.51 -12.68 15.29
C ALA A 853 -26.10 -13.87 14.40
N VAL A 854 -25.84 -13.63 13.10
CA VAL A 854 -25.31 -14.67 12.19
C VAL A 854 -24.00 -15.24 12.72
N ARG A 855 -23.10 -14.38 13.19
CA ARG A 855 -21.81 -14.79 13.76
C ARG A 855 -21.98 -15.57 15.07
N SER A 856 -22.86 -15.11 15.97
CA SER A 856 -23.11 -15.79 17.25
C SER A 856 -23.60 -17.22 17.00
N VAL A 857 -24.63 -17.39 16.15
CA VAL A 857 -25.16 -18.71 15.80
C VAL A 857 -24.07 -19.61 15.21
N ALA A 858 -23.24 -19.07 14.33
CA ALA A 858 -22.16 -19.84 13.74
C ALA A 858 -21.10 -20.27 14.78
N LYS A 859 -20.77 -19.39 15.73
CA LYS A 859 -19.82 -19.66 16.81
C LYS A 859 -20.36 -20.67 17.82
N ASP A 860 -21.64 -20.57 18.18
CA ASP A 860 -22.30 -21.44 19.15
C ASP A 860 -22.46 -22.86 18.60
N GLU A 861 -22.85 -22.99 17.33
CA GLU A 861 -22.95 -24.28 16.64
C GLU A 861 -21.56 -24.95 16.52
N LEU A 862 -20.52 -24.17 16.22
CA LEU A 862 -19.13 -24.67 16.17
C LEU A 862 -18.64 -25.13 17.56
N SER A 863 -18.91 -24.34 18.61
CA SER A 863 -18.49 -24.65 19.98
C SER A 863 -19.21 -25.89 20.51
N SER A 864 -20.50 -26.01 20.23
CA SER A 864 -21.32 -27.17 20.60
C SER A 864 -20.88 -28.44 19.88
N ALA A 865 -20.47 -28.34 18.61
CA ALA A 865 -19.92 -29.46 17.85
C ALA A 865 -18.59 -29.96 18.42
N LEU A 866 -17.71 -29.04 18.86
CA LEU A 866 -16.42 -29.36 19.46
C LEU A 866 -16.56 -30.02 20.84
N ALA A 867 -17.58 -29.66 21.61
CA ALA A 867 -17.82 -30.22 22.94
C ALA A 867 -18.40 -31.64 22.90
N ASN A 868 -19.22 -31.96 21.89
CA ASN A 868 -20.11 -33.13 21.93
C ASN A 868 -19.80 -34.21 20.88
N ALA A 869 -18.75 -34.09 20.05
CA ALA A 869 -18.53 -35.03 18.95
C ALA A 869 -17.08 -35.22 18.48
N GLY A 870 -16.78 -36.42 17.96
CA GLY A 870 -15.51 -36.72 17.27
C GLY A 870 -15.38 -36.02 15.90
N GLU A 871 -14.14 -35.89 15.39
CA GLU A 871 -13.77 -35.06 14.22
C GLU A 871 -14.72 -35.16 13.01
N GLN A 872 -15.28 -36.35 12.73
CA GLN A 872 -16.20 -36.57 11.60
C GLN A 872 -17.52 -35.80 11.72
N LYS A 873 -18.08 -35.66 12.93
CA LYS A 873 -19.32 -34.90 13.17
C LYS A 873 -19.06 -33.39 13.12
N VAL A 874 -17.89 -32.94 13.60
CA VAL A 874 -17.45 -31.54 13.44
C VAL A 874 -17.33 -31.19 11.95
N GLN A 875 -16.81 -32.09 11.12
CA GLN A 875 -16.79 -31.91 9.66
C GLN A 875 -18.21 -31.88 9.04
N GLN A 876 -19.16 -32.68 9.52
CA GLN A 876 -20.55 -32.65 9.05
C GLN A 876 -21.28 -31.36 9.45
N LEU A 877 -21.01 -30.83 10.64
CA LEU A 877 -21.57 -29.55 11.11
C LEU A 877 -20.94 -28.35 10.41
N ALA A 878 -19.64 -28.37 10.14
CA ALA A 878 -18.99 -27.35 9.31
C ALA A 878 -19.49 -27.33 7.86
N LYS A 879 -20.01 -28.47 7.36
CA LYS A 879 -20.70 -28.55 6.07
C LYS A 879 -22.11 -27.92 6.10
N LYS A 880 -22.75 -27.70 7.25
CA LYS A 880 -24.04 -27.02 7.34
C LYS A 880 -23.90 -25.57 6.87
N ARG A 881 -24.89 -25.06 6.14
CA ARG A 881 -24.93 -23.73 5.52
C ARG A 881 -25.13 -22.58 6.52
N LEU A 882 -24.19 -22.35 7.42
CA LEU A 882 -24.09 -21.09 8.17
C LEU A 882 -23.62 -19.99 7.20
N GLY A 883 -24.42 -18.93 7.01
CA GLY A 883 -24.31 -17.96 5.91
C GLY A 883 -23.22 -16.89 6.06
N THR A 884 -22.27 -17.06 6.99
CA THR A 884 -21.15 -16.14 7.25
C THR A 884 -20.32 -15.85 5.98
N ASP A 885 -20.23 -16.80 5.06
CA ASP A 885 -19.53 -16.68 3.77
C ASP A 885 -20.10 -15.57 2.87
N ARG A 886 -21.38 -15.23 3.03
CA ARG A 886 -22.08 -14.18 2.26
C ARG A 886 -21.85 -12.79 2.83
N LEU A 887 -21.32 -12.65 4.05
CA LEU A 887 -21.05 -11.35 4.63
C LEU A 887 -19.98 -10.60 3.80
N PRO A 888 -20.20 -9.33 3.46
CA PRO A 888 -19.21 -8.52 2.74
C PRO A 888 -18.00 -8.24 3.64
N ALA A 889 -16.80 -8.17 3.05
CA ALA A 889 -15.56 -7.91 3.79
C ALA A 889 -14.54 -7.10 2.99
N GLY A 890 -13.73 -6.31 3.68
CA GLY A 890 -12.65 -5.50 3.07
C GLY A 890 -13.10 -4.13 2.59
N LEU A 891 -12.14 -3.33 2.13
CA LEU A 891 -12.33 -1.97 1.65
C LEU A 891 -12.59 -1.94 0.14
N PRO A 892 -13.76 -1.47 -0.32
CA PRO A 892 -13.99 -1.18 -1.73
C PRO A 892 -13.13 0.01 -2.18
N LEU A 893 -12.27 -0.20 -3.17
CA LEU A 893 -11.44 0.85 -3.75
C LEU A 893 -12.23 1.59 -4.83
N ALA A 894 -12.72 2.77 -4.43
CA ALA A 894 -13.39 3.89 -5.14
C ALA A 894 -13.50 3.77 -6.68
N PRO A 895 -14.64 4.19 -7.27
CA PRO A 895 -15.26 5.50 -7.00
C PRO A 895 -16.63 5.44 -6.31
N PRO A 896 -17.18 6.58 -5.82
CA PRO A 896 -18.21 6.63 -4.76
C PRO A 896 -19.56 6.01 -5.11
N VAL A 897 -19.84 5.81 -6.40
CA VAL A 897 -21.01 5.12 -6.93
C VAL A 897 -20.54 3.81 -7.56
N THR A 898 -21.30 2.73 -7.38
CA THR A 898 -20.98 1.44 -8.01
C THR A 898 -20.80 1.58 -9.52
N PRO A 899 -19.81 0.88 -10.10
CA PRO A 899 -18.92 -0.09 -9.48
C PRO A 899 -17.54 0.47 -9.09
N TRP A 900 -17.06 0.08 -7.91
CA TRP A 900 -15.65 0.18 -7.52
C TRP A 900 -14.82 -0.82 -8.35
N TYR A 901 -13.49 -0.64 -8.46
CA TYR A 901 -12.67 -1.48 -9.35
C TYR A 901 -11.97 -2.65 -8.65
N ALA A 902 -11.82 -2.64 -7.33
CA ALA A 902 -11.23 -3.74 -6.55
C ALA A 902 -11.62 -3.66 -5.07
N THR A 903 -11.56 -4.78 -4.35
CA THR A 903 -11.67 -4.81 -2.89
C THR A 903 -10.33 -5.21 -2.29
N ALA A 904 -9.87 -4.49 -1.27
CA ALA A 904 -8.59 -4.76 -0.61
C ALA A 904 -8.78 -5.02 0.89
N ASN A 905 -7.90 -5.82 1.47
CA ASN A 905 -7.80 -5.95 2.92
C ASN A 905 -6.35 -6.09 3.40
N ILE A 906 -6.10 -5.66 4.64
CA ILE A 906 -4.78 -5.56 5.26
C ILE A 906 -4.80 -6.31 6.59
N TRP A 907 -3.80 -7.17 6.79
CA TRP A 907 -3.50 -7.82 8.06
C TRP A 907 -2.16 -7.34 8.56
N TRP A 908 -2.10 -6.83 9.79
CA TRP A 908 -0.86 -6.51 10.48
C TRP A 908 -0.59 -7.55 11.56
N VAL A 909 0.56 -8.20 11.47
CA VAL A 909 0.94 -9.31 12.33
C VAL A 909 2.15 -8.91 13.16
N THR A 910 2.04 -9.09 14.47
CA THR A 910 3.15 -8.97 15.42
C THR A 910 3.33 -10.30 16.13
N VAL A 911 4.56 -10.78 16.22
CA VAL A 911 4.94 -11.97 16.99
C VAL A 911 6.06 -11.64 17.95
N GLU A 912 5.94 -12.16 19.16
CA GLU A 912 7.02 -12.16 20.15
C GLU A 912 7.27 -13.59 20.61
N GLY A 913 8.52 -13.92 20.90
CA GLY A 913 8.85 -15.27 21.34
C GLY A 913 10.17 -15.32 22.07
N GLU A 914 10.30 -16.34 22.91
CA GLU A 914 11.49 -16.61 23.70
C GLU A 914 11.75 -18.12 23.75
N TYR A 915 13.00 -18.51 23.54
CA TYR A 915 13.41 -19.90 23.72
C TYR A 915 13.70 -20.18 25.19
N ALA A 916 13.03 -21.16 25.78
CA ALA A 916 13.33 -21.66 27.13
C ALA A 916 14.82 -22.06 27.25
N ARG A 917 15.35 -22.74 26.22
CA ARG A 917 16.79 -22.91 26.04
C ARG A 917 17.18 -22.98 24.57
N PHE A 918 18.20 -22.20 24.21
CA PHE A 918 18.81 -22.20 22.88
C PHE A 918 20.27 -22.64 22.95
N ALA A 919 20.58 -23.84 22.43
CA ALA A 919 21.93 -24.36 22.40
C ALA A 919 22.43 -24.61 20.97
N VAL A 920 23.69 -24.26 20.71
CA VAL A 920 24.38 -24.55 19.45
C VAL A 920 25.69 -25.23 19.77
N SER A 921 25.89 -26.42 19.24
CA SER A 921 27.15 -27.14 19.33
C SER A 921 27.93 -27.04 18.04
N ALA A 922 29.25 -26.87 18.13
CA ALA A 922 30.19 -27.00 17.03
C ALA A 922 31.10 -28.19 17.30
N SER A 923 31.32 -29.01 16.27
CA SER A 923 32.16 -30.21 16.33
C SER A 923 33.16 -30.24 15.19
N HIS A 924 34.41 -30.61 15.48
CA HIS A 924 35.47 -30.81 14.48
C HIS A 924 35.97 -32.26 14.39
N GLY A 925 35.47 -33.14 15.26
CA GLY A 925 35.75 -34.59 15.31
C GLY A 925 34.58 -35.37 15.94
N PRO A 926 34.72 -36.70 16.13
CA PRO A 926 33.70 -37.52 16.80
C PRO A 926 33.51 -37.10 18.28
N PRO A 927 32.31 -37.28 18.87
CA PRO A 927 32.00 -36.81 20.23
C PRO A 927 32.87 -37.44 21.33
N SER A 928 33.51 -38.57 21.05
CA SER A 928 34.38 -39.31 21.96
C SER A 928 35.77 -38.68 22.12
N GLU A 929 36.16 -37.74 21.25
CA GLU A 929 37.42 -37.02 21.37
C GLU A 929 37.27 -35.84 22.36
N PRO A 930 38.03 -35.82 23.48
CA PRO A 930 37.99 -34.71 24.43
C PRO A 930 38.30 -33.36 23.74
N GLY A 931 37.42 -32.38 23.91
CA GLY A 931 37.55 -31.06 23.28
C GLY A 931 37.16 -30.99 21.79
N ALA A 932 36.64 -32.08 21.21
CA ALA A 932 36.14 -32.11 19.83
C ALA A 932 34.78 -31.42 19.64
N GLN A 933 34.07 -31.12 20.74
CA GLN A 933 32.78 -30.45 20.73
C GLN A 933 32.75 -29.27 21.71
N THR A 934 32.30 -28.11 21.24
CA THR A 934 31.98 -26.94 22.07
C THR A 934 30.47 -26.68 21.99
N THR A 935 29.79 -26.51 23.12
CA THR A 935 28.36 -26.18 23.18
C THR A 935 28.19 -24.79 23.77
N TYR A 936 27.53 -23.91 23.02
CA TYR A 936 27.08 -22.60 23.48
C TYR A 936 25.61 -22.67 23.85
N ALA A 937 25.22 -22.28 25.07
CA ALA A 937 23.84 -22.40 25.55
C ALA A 937 23.34 -21.11 26.22
N ARG A 938 22.10 -20.71 25.95
CA ARG A 938 21.39 -19.61 26.61
C ARG A 938 20.02 -20.10 27.07
N ASP A 939 19.78 -20.05 28.38
CA ASP A 939 18.60 -20.59 29.08
C ASP A 939 18.09 -19.66 30.19
N GLY A 940 18.73 -18.50 30.40
CA GLY A 940 18.33 -17.48 31.36
C GLY A 940 18.92 -17.63 32.77
N HIS A 941 19.73 -18.67 33.04
CA HIS A 941 20.23 -18.88 34.40
C HIS A 941 21.23 -17.80 34.86
N ASN A 942 21.34 -17.64 36.18
CA ASN A 942 22.37 -16.81 36.81
C ASN A 942 23.74 -17.47 36.67
N VAL A 943 24.69 -16.73 36.09
CA VAL A 943 26.06 -17.19 35.91
C VAL A 943 26.90 -16.77 37.10
N THR A 944 27.38 -17.75 37.87
CA THR A 944 28.28 -17.55 39.01
C THR A 944 29.68 -18.07 38.69
N LEU A 945 30.68 -17.50 39.35
CA LEU A 945 32.08 -17.91 39.28
C LEU A 945 32.77 -17.50 40.57
N ASP A 946 33.43 -18.44 41.25
CA ASP A 946 34.31 -18.17 42.39
C ASP A 946 35.58 -17.47 41.89
N VAL A 947 35.69 -16.17 42.13
CA VAL A 947 36.78 -15.34 41.59
C VAL A 947 37.95 -15.13 42.56
N ASP A 948 37.77 -15.36 43.85
CA ASP A 948 38.79 -15.17 44.89
C ASP A 948 39.29 -16.48 45.52
N GLY A 949 38.66 -17.61 45.21
CA GLY A 949 39.05 -18.95 45.65
C GLY A 949 38.55 -19.30 47.04
N ASP A 950 37.54 -18.60 47.57
CA ASP A 950 36.97 -18.86 48.89
C ASP A 950 35.97 -20.04 48.93
N GLY A 951 35.62 -20.60 47.76
CA GLY A 951 34.68 -21.69 47.60
C GLY A 951 33.22 -21.25 47.38
N THR A 952 32.95 -19.95 47.37
CA THR A 952 31.62 -19.37 47.09
C THR A 952 31.62 -18.64 45.74
N GLY A 953 30.61 -18.92 44.90
CA GLY A 953 30.57 -18.36 43.55
C GLY A 953 29.91 -16.98 43.51
N GLU A 954 30.63 -15.95 43.07
CA GLU A 954 30.05 -14.63 42.88
C GLU A 954 29.24 -14.55 41.58
N ARG A 955 28.10 -13.85 41.64
CA ARG A 955 27.24 -13.65 40.46
C ARG A 955 27.88 -12.66 39.49
N LEU A 956 28.26 -13.14 38.31
CA LEU A 956 28.79 -12.33 37.22
C LEU A 956 27.68 -11.67 36.39
N GLY A 957 26.57 -12.38 36.16
CA GLY A 957 25.51 -11.93 35.27
C GLY A 957 24.50 -13.03 34.95
N THR A 958 23.85 -12.93 33.80
CA THR A 958 22.83 -13.87 33.32
C THR A 958 23.12 -14.36 31.91
N ALA A 959 22.76 -15.61 31.66
CA ALA A 959 22.79 -16.23 30.33
C ALA A 959 21.47 -15.99 29.59
N ASP A 960 21.07 -14.72 29.46
CA ASP A 960 19.75 -14.28 28.97
C ASP A 960 19.20 -15.17 27.87
N ARG A 961 17.92 -15.54 27.91
CA ARG A 961 17.31 -16.36 26.86
C ARG A 961 17.33 -15.65 25.51
N VAL A 962 17.17 -16.42 24.43
CA VAL A 962 17.07 -15.86 23.09
C VAL A 962 15.63 -15.44 22.84
N SER A 963 15.37 -14.14 22.86
CA SER A 963 14.07 -13.54 22.59
C SER A 963 14.04 -12.73 21.29
N PHE A 964 12.84 -12.50 20.77
CA PHE A 964 12.62 -11.71 19.56
C PHE A 964 11.24 -11.08 19.50
N ARG A 965 11.16 -9.96 18.79
CA ARG A 965 9.92 -9.37 18.25
C ARG A 965 10.05 -9.21 16.75
N ALA A 966 9.02 -9.60 16.01
CA ALA A 966 8.94 -9.40 14.57
C ALA A 966 7.53 -9.00 14.15
N GLU A 967 7.47 -8.16 13.12
CA GLU A 967 6.22 -7.62 12.60
C GLU A 967 6.20 -7.60 11.08
N THR A 968 5.00 -7.72 10.51
CA THR A 968 4.78 -7.59 9.07
C THR A 968 3.33 -7.28 8.74
N GLY A 969 3.14 -6.53 7.65
CA GLY A 969 1.83 -6.35 7.03
C GLY A 969 1.66 -7.20 5.76
N VAL A 970 0.46 -7.71 5.53
CA VAL A 970 0.05 -8.42 4.31
C VAL A 970 -1.19 -7.74 3.73
N VAL A 971 -1.17 -7.46 2.44
CA VAL A 971 -2.35 -6.94 1.71
C VAL A 971 -2.83 -7.96 0.68
N VAL A 972 -4.15 -8.13 0.58
CA VAL A 972 -4.80 -8.93 -0.47
C VAL A 972 -5.76 -8.04 -1.25
N VAL A 973 -5.73 -8.13 -2.58
CA VAL A 973 -6.61 -7.38 -3.47
C VAL A 973 -7.35 -8.33 -4.39
N VAL A 974 -8.67 -8.28 -4.36
CA VAL A 974 -9.59 -9.10 -5.17
C VAL A 974 -10.41 -8.21 -6.11
N PRO A 975 -10.94 -8.75 -7.22
CA PRO A 975 -11.80 -8.00 -8.14
C PRO A 975 -13.09 -7.50 -7.45
N PRO A 976 -13.85 -6.57 -8.07
CA PRO A 976 -14.98 -5.93 -7.42
C PRO A 976 -16.21 -6.84 -7.43
N LYS A 977 -16.43 -7.55 -6.32
CA LYS A 977 -17.71 -8.24 -6.03
C LYS A 977 -18.14 -7.98 -4.60
N PRO A 978 -19.46 -8.04 -4.30
CA PRO A 978 -19.99 -7.72 -2.98
C PRO A 978 -19.39 -8.52 -1.82
N ARG A 979 -18.95 -9.77 -2.07
CA ARG A 979 -18.32 -10.63 -1.06
C ARG A 979 -16.99 -10.08 -0.52
N GLY A 980 -16.21 -9.40 -1.39
CA GLY A 980 -14.90 -8.85 -1.03
C GLY A 980 -13.91 -9.88 -0.46
N VAL A 981 -13.06 -9.43 0.47
CA VAL A 981 -12.05 -10.24 1.16
C VAL A 981 -11.77 -9.68 2.56
N GLY A 982 -11.68 -10.51 3.59
CA GLY A 982 -11.44 -10.07 4.97
C GLY A 982 -11.93 -11.05 6.03
N ASP A 983 -11.52 -10.86 7.29
CA ASP A 983 -11.94 -11.75 8.37
C ASP A 983 -13.41 -11.53 8.76
N LYS A 984 -14.19 -12.61 8.69
CA LYS A 984 -15.64 -12.64 8.94
C LYS A 984 -16.01 -13.15 10.33
N GLY A 985 -15.04 -13.65 11.10
CA GLY A 985 -15.23 -14.23 12.43
C GLY A 985 -15.55 -13.25 13.56
N GLY A 986 -15.56 -11.94 13.27
CA GLY A 986 -16.06 -10.91 14.19
C GLY A 986 -15.03 -10.22 15.09
N ASN A 987 -13.81 -10.75 15.18
CA ASN A 987 -12.72 -10.07 15.89
C ASN A 987 -11.75 -9.46 14.88
N GLY A 988 -11.62 -8.13 14.89
CA GLY A 988 -10.60 -7.43 14.09
C GLY A 988 -9.19 -7.57 14.64
N VAL A 989 -9.06 -8.02 15.88
CA VAL A 989 -7.80 -8.28 16.56
C VAL A 989 -7.88 -9.70 17.11
N GLU A 990 -7.00 -10.57 16.65
CA GLU A 990 -6.81 -11.92 17.18
C GLU A 990 -5.52 -11.95 17.99
N GLU A 991 -5.64 -12.12 19.30
CA GLU A 991 -4.51 -12.24 20.23
C GLU A 991 -4.42 -13.68 20.77
N SER A 992 -3.20 -14.19 20.91
CA SER A 992 -2.95 -15.43 21.65
C SER A 992 -3.12 -15.20 23.15
N SER A 993 -3.38 -16.27 23.92
CA SER A 993 -3.68 -16.17 25.35
C SER A 993 -2.62 -15.49 26.21
N GLY A 994 -1.34 -15.54 25.83
CA GLY A 994 -0.23 -14.90 26.55
C GLY A 994 0.15 -13.49 26.07
N TRP A 995 -0.57 -12.91 25.10
CA TRP A 995 -0.21 -11.58 24.58
C TRP A 995 -0.34 -10.49 25.67
N PRO A 996 0.62 -9.54 25.80
CA PRO A 996 1.78 -9.30 24.93
C PRO A 996 3.07 -10.03 25.33
N ASP A 997 3.11 -10.76 26.44
CA ASP A 997 4.35 -11.21 27.06
C ASP A 997 4.71 -12.66 26.70
N ALA A 998 5.80 -12.84 25.95
CA ALA A 998 6.37 -14.16 25.69
C ALA A 998 7.37 -14.57 26.77
N GLY A 999 7.42 -15.86 27.09
CA GLY A 999 8.36 -16.44 28.07
C GLY A 999 7.90 -16.35 29.53
N SER A 1000 6.72 -15.76 29.78
CA SER A 1000 6.09 -15.62 31.09
C SER A 1000 4.83 -16.46 31.27
#